data_AF-A0A7R9P0K8-F1
#
_entry.id   AF-A0A7R9P0K8-F1
#
_cell.length_a   1.000
_cell.length_b   1.000
_cell.length_c   1.000
_cell.angle_alpha   90.00
_cell.angle_beta   90.00
_cell.angle_gamma   90.00
#
_symmetry.space_group_name_H-M   'P 1'
#
loop_
_entity.id
_entity.type
_entity.pdbx_description
1 polymer ?
#
loop_
_entity_poly.entity_id
_entity_poly.type
_entity_poly.pdbx_seq_one_letter_code
_entity_poly.pdbx_strand_id
1 'polypeptide(L)'
;MFNAKPKSAVEKLWACLKDLFHPDIAKEHRHLAFTFFSCLVQGQYEKLGIMRSHFFRLIKTHDVAEDVAPRFELLQSLTENGKDIKYFEEEVGPFLMQWMPAITGVGKTQQFLAVWVNVIKFNAAYVDEEVIKELVQNTCFLCCWSNSQPVVLTCLQVLDTVIMRNLLGTHLGHSALYTMCRILQDTSSQHDVHLLRGAVFYVNMALWGTKRVTTLKYTATSVLPSFLAVLSSNNSIVMYEVMLSIQRLVNKFGLELKDPAWDLVLSIMEAIIEHIETDSRTSPASQVTSTLHDTICTIEQLMELGQFHGSVRRVFELIERCSPVRPEASVLRLITFLSNNIIPIRSDWIQKLHSLVDKYFKQETRTTIRVRALDVLSNVISLNRPAYEDELIELIVVPQLQHIECDPDILVRNVAAQLLVDLALECENKRCLELLDILEKLLNRPLEQQGDVPITSEQDVADVKTVVVGLINIFTSKLFQLPSSHAIKAYKLLVGHLEAHYLKPAVFELVSSTRYLIFECFLRLRANSLYGLGYPDSVTGQVRFSPYLLVDHKEDWKVLSLILQEVPQVMKNKALILSHHGNEIDLLASALCAMVSDKSLGLPESLQNTPPKFTRSEFHTFVLPVLASLASYHGYLDPGHQQRLIKCLEFGLVSRCSRQCVMALTICALEMKDAMYKLLPEVLLNLSKISATVHIAIPLLEFLS
;
A
#
# COMPACT_ATOMS: atom_id res chain seq x y z
N MET A 1 -25.76 -76.80 45.69
CA MET A 1 -26.05 -76.35 44.31
C MET A 1 -25.34 -75.02 44.10
N PHE A 2 -24.12 -75.04 43.57
CA PHE A 2 -23.36 -73.82 43.27
C PHE A 2 -23.77 -73.32 41.88
N ASN A 3 -24.40 -72.14 41.83
CA ASN A 3 -24.72 -71.43 40.59
C ASN A 3 -23.43 -71.00 39.90
N ALA A 4 -23.03 -71.74 38.87
CA ALA A 4 -21.98 -71.35 37.95
C ALA A 4 -22.42 -70.09 37.19
N LYS A 5 -21.69 -68.98 37.35
CA LYS A 5 -21.77 -67.85 36.42
C LYS A 5 -21.62 -68.38 34.99
N PRO A 6 -22.36 -67.85 34.00
CA PRO A 6 -22.18 -68.28 32.62
C PRO A 6 -20.74 -67.96 32.19
N LYS A 7 -19.93 -69.02 31.99
CA LYS A 7 -18.57 -68.89 31.46
C LYS A 7 -18.63 -68.12 30.15
N SER A 8 -17.86 -67.04 30.02
CA SER A 8 -17.79 -66.29 28.76
C SER A 8 -17.33 -67.21 27.62
N ALA A 9 -17.72 -66.91 26.38
CA ALA A 9 -17.27 -67.69 25.23
C ALA A 9 -15.74 -67.78 25.15
N VAL A 10 -15.05 -66.70 25.57
CA VAL A 10 -13.58 -66.61 25.66
C VAL A 10 -13.01 -67.56 26.72
N GLU A 11 -13.65 -67.69 27.89
CA GLU A 11 -13.22 -68.65 28.93
C GLU A 11 -13.30 -70.10 28.45
N LYS A 12 -14.34 -70.44 27.68
CA LYS A 12 -14.49 -71.79 27.10
C LYS A 12 -13.42 -72.05 26.05
N LEU A 13 -13.18 -71.10 25.14
CA LEU A 13 -12.13 -71.19 24.12
C LEU A 13 -10.74 -71.31 24.77
N TRP A 14 -10.47 -70.52 25.80
CA TRP A 14 -9.25 -70.62 26.60
C TRP A 14 -9.08 -72.02 27.22
N ALA A 15 -10.13 -72.56 27.83
CA ALA A 15 -10.07 -73.89 28.44
C ALA A 15 -9.80 -75.02 27.42
N CYS A 16 -10.26 -74.87 26.18
CA CYS A 16 -10.08 -75.84 25.10
C CYS A 16 -8.75 -75.75 24.35
N LEU A 17 -8.07 -74.60 24.40
CA LEU A 17 -6.88 -74.34 23.57
C LEU A 17 -5.61 -74.04 24.39
N LYS A 18 -5.70 -73.91 25.72
CA LYS A 18 -4.54 -73.59 26.57
C LYS A 18 -3.45 -74.67 26.57
N ASP A 19 -3.82 -75.92 26.30
CA ASP A 19 -2.93 -77.06 26.20
C ASP A 19 -2.00 -76.93 24.99
N LEU A 20 -2.42 -76.24 23.93
CA LEU A 20 -1.62 -75.95 22.74
C LEU A 20 -0.33 -75.16 23.03
N PHE A 21 -0.19 -74.54 24.21
CA PHE A 21 1.02 -73.81 24.59
C PHE A 21 2.07 -74.69 25.29
N HIS A 22 1.85 -76.00 25.42
CA HIS A 22 2.85 -76.90 26.03
C HIS A 22 4.15 -76.93 25.19
N PRO A 23 5.34 -76.93 25.81
CA PRO A 23 6.62 -76.93 25.08
C PRO A 23 6.78 -78.07 24.07
N ASP A 24 6.17 -79.24 24.34
CA ASP A 24 6.24 -80.43 23.49
C ASP A 24 5.42 -80.35 22.19
N ILE A 25 4.52 -79.36 22.07
CA ILE A 25 3.66 -79.20 20.90
C ILE A 25 4.44 -78.48 19.79
N ALA A 26 4.27 -78.88 18.53
CA ALA A 26 5.00 -78.28 17.42
C ALA A 26 4.81 -76.76 17.35
N LYS A 27 5.91 -76.04 17.06
CA LYS A 27 5.98 -74.57 16.96
C LYS A 27 4.83 -73.95 16.18
N GLU A 28 4.50 -74.51 15.02
CA GLU A 28 3.45 -73.99 14.13
C GLU A 28 2.09 -73.92 14.83
N HIS A 29 1.75 -74.93 15.62
CA HIS A 29 0.50 -74.97 16.38
C HIS A 29 0.50 -73.98 17.54
N ARG A 30 1.63 -73.85 18.25
CA ARG A 30 1.76 -72.86 19.33
C ARG A 30 1.64 -71.43 18.80
N HIS A 31 2.32 -71.14 17.69
CA HIS A 31 2.27 -69.85 17.01
C HIS A 31 0.85 -69.53 16.51
N LEU A 32 0.18 -70.51 15.90
CA LEU A 32 -1.21 -70.35 15.46
C LEU A 32 -2.13 -70.04 16.65
N ALA A 33 -1.92 -70.69 17.80
CA ALA A 33 -2.66 -70.40 19.02
C ALA A 33 -2.40 -68.97 19.50
N PHE A 34 -1.15 -68.51 19.56
CA PHE A 34 -0.84 -67.12 19.91
C PHE A 34 -1.49 -66.11 18.95
N THR A 35 -1.44 -66.34 17.63
CA THR A 35 -2.09 -65.48 16.64
C THR A 35 -3.61 -65.45 16.85
N PHE A 36 -4.24 -66.61 17.06
CA PHE A 36 -5.67 -66.70 17.34
C PHE A 36 -6.05 -65.88 18.59
N PHE A 37 -5.31 -66.04 19.69
CA PHE A 37 -5.59 -65.31 20.92
C PHE A 37 -5.31 -63.80 20.78
N SER A 38 -4.32 -63.39 19.99
CA SER A 38 -4.10 -61.98 19.67
C SER A 38 -5.31 -61.38 18.93
N CYS A 39 -5.83 -62.07 17.90
CA CYS A 39 -7.03 -61.64 17.19
C CYS A 39 -8.27 -61.64 18.10
N LEU A 40 -8.43 -62.64 18.96
CA LEU A 40 -9.53 -62.73 19.92
C LEU A 40 -9.51 -61.57 20.91
N VAL A 41 -8.33 -61.25 21.46
CA VAL A 41 -8.13 -60.14 22.39
C VAL A 41 -8.44 -58.81 21.73
N GLN A 42 -7.97 -58.58 20.49
CA GLN A 42 -8.29 -57.36 19.74
C GLN A 42 -9.79 -57.24 19.44
N GLY A 43 -10.43 -58.34 19.03
CA GLY A 43 -11.86 -58.34 18.67
C GLY A 43 -12.83 -58.29 19.85
N GLN A 44 -12.40 -58.68 21.06
CA GLN A 44 -13.24 -58.71 22.27
C GLN A 44 -12.69 -57.84 23.40
N TYR A 45 -11.86 -56.84 23.09
CA TYR A 45 -11.06 -56.09 24.06
C TYR A 45 -11.84 -55.61 25.28
N GLU A 46 -12.98 -54.94 25.06
CA GLU A 46 -13.83 -54.38 26.11
C GLU A 46 -14.54 -55.43 26.98
N LYS A 47 -14.69 -56.66 26.49
CA LYS A 47 -15.48 -57.73 27.11
C LYS A 47 -14.62 -58.80 27.79
N LEU A 48 -13.29 -58.68 27.75
CA LEU A 48 -12.36 -59.66 28.33
C LEU A 48 -12.45 -59.73 29.86
N GLY A 49 -12.63 -58.59 30.54
CA GLY A 49 -12.66 -58.53 32.01
C GLY A 49 -11.45 -59.25 32.64
N ILE A 50 -11.71 -60.13 33.62
CA ILE A 50 -10.67 -60.88 34.34
C ILE A 50 -9.84 -61.82 33.44
N MET A 51 -10.32 -62.20 32.25
CA MET A 51 -9.54 -63.03 31.32
C MET A 51 -8.23 -62.36 30.90
N ARG A 52 -8.14 -61.02 31.00
CA ARG A 52 -6.90 -60.30 30.77
C ARG A 52 -5.77 -60.76 31.67
N SER A 53 -6.04 -61.01 32.96
CA SER A 53 -5.01 -61.52 33.89
C SER A 53 -4.60 -62.95 33.58
N HIS A 54 -5.51 -63.78 33.05
CA HIS A 54 -5.19 -65.15 32.62
C HIS A 54 -4.29 -65.16 31.38
N PHE A 55 -4.57 -64.30 30.39
CA PHE A 55 -3.70 -64.15 29.22
C PHE A 55 -2.36 -63.53 29.60
N PHE A 56 -2.34 -62.53 30.49
CA PHE A 56 -1.08 -61.99 31.00
C PHE A 56 -0.27 -63.06 31.76
N ARG A 57 -0.92 -63.93 32.55
CA ARG A 57 -0.23 -65.02 33.24
C ARG A 57 0.40 -66.01 32.27
N LEU A 58 -0.27 -66.38 31.18
CA LEU A 58 0.35 -67.16 30.09
C LEU A 58 1.58 -66.45 29.54
N ILE A 59 1.43 -65.18 29.19
CA ILE A 59 2.54 -64.35 28.71
C ILE A 59 3.64 -64.26 29.76
N LYS A 60 3.38 -64.31 31.05
CA LYS A 60 4.43 -64.22 32.07
C LYS A 60 5.18 -65.54 32.24
N THR A 61 4.45 -66.66 32.27
CA THR A 61 5.01 -67.98 32.65
C THR A 61 5.54 -68.81 31.47
N HIS A 62 5.13 -68.51 30.24
CA HIS A 62 5.56 -69.28 29.06
C HIS A 62 7.02 -69.01 28.71
N ASP A 63 7.89 -70.00 28.83
CA ASP A 63 9.35 -69.84 28.65
C ASP A 63 9.91 -70.69 27.49
N VAL A 64 9.45 -70.38 26.27
CA VAL A 64 9.96 -70.99 25.04
C VAL A 64 10.57 -69.91 24.15
N ALA A 65 11.86 -70.03 23.83
CA ALA A 65 12.63 -68.99 23.13
C ALA A 65 12.09 -68.67 21.72
N GLU A 66 11.57 -69.66 21.01
CA GLU A 66 11.03 -69.49 19.66
C GLU A 66 9.70 -68.71 19.62
N ASP A 67 8.99 -68.67 20.75
CA ASP A 67 7.65 -68.11 20.87
C ASP A 67 7.67 -66.65 21.36
N VAL A 68 8.85 -66.05 21.57
CA VAL A 68 9.00 -64.69 22.13
C VAL A 68 8.29 -63.63 21.28
N ALA A 69 8.41 -63.71 19.95
CA ALA A 69 7.77 -62.75 19.02
C ALA A 69 6.22 -62.82 19.07
N PRO A 70 5.56 -63.98 18.86
CA PRO A 70 4.10 -64.05 18.95
C PRO A 70 3.56 -63.80 20.36
N ARG A 71 4.33 -64.14 21.41
CA ARG A 71 4.02 -63.81 22.80
C ARG A 71 4.04 -62.30 23.05
N PHE A 72 4.99 -61.57 22.45
CA PHE A 72 5.06 -60.11 22.53
C PHE A 72 3.90 -59.44 21.78
N GLU A 73 3.51 -59.96 20.61
CA GLU A 73 2.34 -59.46 19.86
C GLU A 73 1.02 -59.64 20.63
N LEU A 74 0.90 -60.75 21.37
CA LEU A 74 -0.22 -60.95 22.30
C LEU A 74 -0.21 -59.94 23.44
N LEU A 75 0.96 -59.60 24.01
CA LEU A 75 1.07 -58.57 25.05
C LEU A 75 0.69 -57.19 24.51
N GLN A 76 1.16 -56.83 23.31
CA GLN A 76 0.79 -55.58 22.66
C GLN A 76 -0.72 -55.49 22.44
N SER A 77 -1.33 -56.58 21.97
CA SER A 77 -2.78 -56.68 21.79
C SER A 77 -3.53 -56.58 23.12
N LEU A 78 -3.05 -57.24 24.16
CA LEU A 78 -3.65 -57.24 25.49
C LEU A 78 -3.59 -55.86 26.14
N THR A 79 -2.47 -55.15 25.98
CA THR A 79 -2.25 -53.86 26.66
C THR A 79 -2.63 -52.65 25.83
N GLU A 80 -3.15 -52.84 24.62
CA GLU A 80 -3.32 -51.77 23.62
C GLU A 80 -2.01 -50.97 23.42
N ASN A 81 -0.91 -51.70 23.21
CA ASN A 81 0.47 -51.19 23.17
C ASN A 81 0.89 -50.45 24.46
N GLY A 82 0.57 -50.97 25.64
CA GLY A 82 1.01 -50.43 26.93
C GLY A 82 0.13 -49.32 27.53
N LYS A 83 -1.03 -49.02 26.93
CA LYS A 83 -1.96 -48.01 27.45
C LYS A 83 -2.83 -48.51 28.59
N ASP A 84 -3.29 -49.75 28.53
CA ASP A 84 -4.19 -50.35 29.53
C ASP A 84 -3.58 -51.64 30.11
N ILE A 85 -3.24 -51.60 31.39
CA ILE A 85 -2.63 -52.71 32.14
C ILE A 85 -3.53 -53.24 33.26
N LYS A 86 -4.84 -53.00 33.17
CA LYS A 86 -5.80 -53.40 34.21
C LYS A 86 -5.72 -54.89 34.52
N TYR A 87 -5.82 -55.23 35.80
CA TYR A 87 -5.76 -56.58 36.41
C TYR A 87 -4.36 -57.20 36.57
N PHE A 88 -3.29 -56.49 36.23
CA PHE A 88 -1.90 -56.93 36.41
C PHE A 88 -0.94 -55.72 36.56
N GLU A 89 -1.44 -54.66 37.18
CA GLU A 89 -0.82 -53.33 37.24
C GLU A 89 0.56 -53.36 37.89
N GLU A 90 0.70 -54.04 39.03
CA GLU A 90 1.95 -54.13 39.80
C GLU A 90 2.95 -55.11 39.19
N GLU A 91 2.48 -56.09 38.40
CA GLU A 91 3.34 -57.16 37.87
C GLU A 91 3.99 -56.79 36.53
N VAL A 92 3.41 -55.86 35.77
CA VAL A 92 3.84 -55.58 34.39
C VAL A 92 5.19 -54.89 34.31
N GLY A 93 5.48 -53.94 35.20
CA GLY A 93 6.72 -53.16 35.19
C GLY A 93 7.97 -54.05 35.39
N PRO A 94 8.06 -54.80 36.50
CA PRO A 94 9.15 -55.73 36.74
C PRO A 94 9.28 -56.80 35.65
N PHE A 95 8.15 -57.33 35.17
CA PHE A 95 8.14 -58.34 34.09
C PHE A 95 8.72 -57.79 32.79
N LEU A 96 8.29 -56.60 32.35
CA LEU A 96 8.83 -55.98 31.14
C LEU A 96 10.34 -55.78 31.28
N MET A 97 10.83 -55.33 32.44
CA MET A 97 12.27 -55.11 32.61
C MET A 97 13.07 -56.41 32.52
N GLN A 98 12.62 -57.45 33.21
CA GLN A 98 13.23 -58.78 33.13
C GLN A 98 13.22 -59.35 31.70
N TRP A 99 12.19 -59.03 30.92
CA TRP A 99 11.98 -59.61 29.59
C TRP A 99 12.73 -58.87 28.46
N MET A 100 13.28 -57.68 28.74
CA MET A 100 13.98 -56.84 27.78
C MET A 100 15.11 -57.57 27.00
N PRO A 101 16.00 -58.38 27.63
CA PRO A 101 17.05 -59.09 26.90
C PRO A 101 16.51 -60.07 25.85
N ALA A 102 15.46 -60.82 26.18
CA ALA A 102 14.84 -61.78 25.26
C ALA A 102 14.23 -61.08 24.04
N ILE A 103 13.59 -59.93 24.26
CA ILE A 103 12.98 -59.12 23.19
C ILE A 103 14.04 -58.49 22.29
N THR A 104 15.17 -58.04 22.87
CA THR A 104 16.31 -57.56 22.07
C THR A 104 16.90 -58.65 21.20
N GLY A 105 16.92 -59.90 21.67
CA GLY A 105 17.43 -61.05 20.92
C GLY A 105 16.61 -61.40 19.67
N VAL A 106 15.31 -61.08 19.64
CA VAL A 106 14.42 -61.31 18.48
C VAL A 106 14.23 -60.07 17.59
N GLY A 107 14.98 -59.00 17.82
CA GLY A 107 14.96 -57.80 16.96
C GLY A 107 13.70 -56.93 17.08
N LYS A 108 12.91 -57.10 18.15
CA LYS A 108 11.65 -56.34 18.39
C LYS A 108 11.84 -55.14 19.34
N THR A 109 13.08 -54.72 19.58
CA THR A 109 13.48 -53.67 20.54
C THR A 109 12.72 -52.35 20.37
N GLN A 110 12.54 -51.85 19.14
CA GLN A 110 11.84 -50.58 18.91
C GLN A 110 10.37 -50.64 19.37
N GLN A 111 9.67 -51.72 19.02
CA GLN A 111 8.26 -51.92 19.37
C GLN A 111 8.11 -52.08 20.88
N PHE A 112 9.08 -52.73 21.52
CA PHE A 112 9.17 -52.88 22.97
C PHE A 112 9.36 -51.54 23.69
N LEU A 113 10.28 -50.70 23.22
CA LEU A 113 10.47 -49.36 23.76
C LEU A 113 9.21 -48.50 23.58
N ALA A 114 8.47 -48.65 22.48
CA ALA A 114 7.19 -47.97 22.28
C ALA A 114 6.13 -48.38 23.30
N VAL A 115 6.10 -49.65 23.72
CA VAL A 115 5.26 -50.11 24.84
C VAL A 115 5.68 -49.42 26.13
N TRP A 116 7.00 -49.33 26.42
CA TRP A 116 7.50 -48.58 27.58
C TRP A 116 7.10 -47.11 27.59
N VAL A 117 7.18 -46.42 26.45
CA VAL A 117 6.71 -45.04 26.31
C VAL A 117 5.25 -44.93 26.76
N ASN A 118 4.37 -45.84 26.32
CA ASN A 118 2.96 -45.82 26.69
C ASN A 118 2.72 -46.24 28.14
N VAL A 119 3.43 -47.24 28.65
CA VAL A 119 3.32 -47.67 30.06
C VAL A 119 3.69 -46.49 30.98
N ILE A 120 4.78 -45.79 30.71
CA ILE A 120 5.16 -44.58 31.47
C ILE A 120 4.13 -43.46 31.25
N LYS A 121 3.60 -43.30 30.03
CA LYS A 121 2.66 -42.22 29.68
C LYS A 121 1.25 -42.40 30.25
N PHE A 122 0.77 -43.61 30.44
CA PHE A 122 -0.59 -43.89 30.90
C PHE A 122 -0.64 -44.49 32.31
N ASN A 123 0.40 -45.22 32.71
CA ASN A 123 0.37 -46.10 33.89
C ASN A 123 1.52 -45.89 34.89
N ALA A 124 2.25 -44.78 34.82
CA ALA A 124 3.40 -44.50 35.70
C ALA A 124 3.14 -44.66 37.21
N ALA A 125 1.91 -44.47 37.69
CA ALA A 125 1.55 -44.65 39.10
C ALA A 125 1.78 -46.09 39.62
N TYR A 126 1.86 -47.07 38.71
CA TYR A 126 2.08 -48.49 39.01
C TYR A 126 3.51 -48.95 38.69
N VAL A 127 4.41 -48.04 38.33
CA VAL A 127 5.81 -48.37 37.99
C VAL A 127 6.72 -47.88 39.10
N ASP A 128 7.37 -48.82 39.79
CA ASP A 128 8.26 -48.53 40.90
C ASP A 128 9.52 -47.76 40.48
N GLU A 129 10.10 -47.01 41.43
CA GLU A 129 11.28 -46.18 41.21
C GLU A 129 12.51 -46.99 40.77
N GLU A 130 12.71 -48.18 41.32
CA GLU A 130 13.81 -49.08 40.91
C GLU A 130 13.64 -49.56 39.46
N VAL A 131 12.40 -49.83 39.03
CA VAL A 131 12.09 -50.21 37.63
C VAL A 131 12.40 -49.05 36.68
N ILE A 132 12.08 -47.81 37.07
CA ILE A 132 12.41 -46.61 36.28
C ILE A 132 13.92 -46.43 36.17
N LYS A 133 14.66 -46.62 37.27
CA LYS A 133 16.12 -46.48 37.30
C LYS A 133 16.79 -47.50 36.38
N GLU A 134 16.38 -48.77 36.45
CA GLU A 134 16.86 -49.82 35.54
C GLU A 134 16.49 -49.53 34.08
N LEU A 135 15.28 -49.03 33.83
CA LEU A 135 14.84 -48.63 32.49
C LEU A 135 15.75 -47.52 31.95
N VAL A 136 16.00 -46.45 32.70
CA VAL A 136 16.88 -45.34 32.27
C VAL A 136 18.29 -45.86 31.95
N GLN A 137 18.87 -46.69 32.81
CA GLN A 137 20.20 -47.28 32.59
C GLN A 137 20.26 -48.10 31.29
N ASN A 138 19.30 -49.01 31.09
CA ASN A 138 19.24 -49.85 29.91
C ASN A 138 18.94 -49.05 28.63
N THR A 139 18.12 -48.01 28.73
CA THR A 139 17.79 -47.13 27.61
C THR A 139 19.02 -46.29 27.19
N CYS A 140 19.78 -45.78 28.16
CA CYS A 140 21.06 -45.10 27.91
C CYS A 140 22.10 -46.04 27.29
N PHE A 141 22.19 -47.28 27.77
CA PHE A 141 23.05 -48.29 27.17
C PHE A 141 22.67 -48.54 25.70
N LEU A 142 21.38 -48.74 25.41
CA LEU A 142 20.91 -48.90 24.04
C LEU A 142 21.15 -47.66 23.16
N CYS A 143 21.03 -46.45 23.70
CA CYS A 143 21.39 -45.22 22.97
C CYS A 143 22.85 -45.22 22.52
N CYS A 144 23.76 -45.64 23.39
CA CYS A 144 25.20 -45.56 23.12
C CYS A 144 25.73 -46.71 22.25
N TRP A 145 25.09 -47.87 22.27
CA TRP A 145 25.62 -49.10 21.67
C TRP A 145 24.75 -49.72 20.57
N SER A 146 23.55 -49.19 20.31
CA SER A 146 22.69 -49.68 19.23
C SER A 146 23.05 -49.07 17.87
N ASN A 147 23.20 -49.93 16.85
CA ASN A 147 23.43 -49.51 15.46
C ASN A 147 22.12 -49.15 14.72
N SER A 148 20.96 -49.25 15.37
CA SER A 148 19.64 -49.00 14.76
C SER A 148 19.13 -47.60 15.11
N GLN A 149 19.10 -46.69 14.13
CA GLN A 149 18.61 -45.33 14.29
C GLN A 149 17.16 -45.25 14.84
N PRO A 150 16.19 -46.08 14.39
CA PRO A 150 14.85 -46.09 14.98
C PRO A 150 14.83 -46.46 16.46
N VAL A 151 15.72 -47.37 16.90
CA VAL A 151 15.84 -47.75 18.31
C VAL A 151 16.39 -46.58 19.13
N VAL A 152 17.45 -45.92 18.67
CA VAL A 152 18.04 -44.76 19.35
C VAL A 152 17.02 -43.63 19.49
N LEU A 153 16.27 -43.32 18.43
CA LEU A 153 15.20 -42.30 18.50
C LEU A 153 14.11 -42.67 19.52
N THR A 154 13.72 -43.95 19.59
CA THR A 154 12.71 -44.40 20.56
C THR A 154 13.26 -44.41 21.98
N CYS A 155 14.55 -44.72 22.17
CA CYS A 155 15.22 -44.60 23.47
C CYS A 155 15.23 -43.15 23.98
N LEU A 156 15.53 -42.19 23.11
CA LEU A 156 15.44 -40.76 23.45
C LEU A 156 14.00 -40.37 23.83
N GLN A 157 12.99 -40.89 23.12
CA GLN A 157 11.58 -40.69 23.48
C GLN A 157 11.22 -41.28 24.85
N VAL A 158 11.77 -42.44 25.22
CA VAL A 158 11.59 -43.03 26.56
C VAL A 158 12.18 -42.10 27.61
N LEU A 159 13.43 -41.65 27.44
CA LEU A 159 14.09 -40.71 28.36
C LEU A 159 13.32 -39.40 28.49
N ASP A 160 12.88 -38.80 27.38
CA ASP A 160 12.04 -37.60 27.36
C ASP A 160 10.74 -37.80 28.16
N THR A 161 10.12 -38.99 28.02
CA THR A 161 8.85 -39.31 28.68
C THR A 161 9.04 -39.53 30.17
N VAL A 162 10.15 -40.16 30.59
CA VAL A 162 10.52 -40.34 32.00
C VAL A 162 10.81 -38.99 32.68
N ILE A 163 11.64 -38.14 32.08
CA ILE A 163 12.01 -36.82 32.63
C ILE A 163 10.77 -35.94 32.83
N MET A 164 9.89 -35.89 31.83
CA MET A 164 8.70 -35.05 31.86
C MET A 164 7.65 -35.48 32.89
N ARG A 165 7.45 -36.79 33.09
CA ARG A 165 6.40 -37.28 33.99
C ARG A 165 6.88 -37.52 35.42
N ASN A 166 8.10 -38.03 35.61
CA ASN A 166 8.57 -38.45 36.93
C ASN A 166 9.35 -37.36 37.68
N LEU A 167 10.05 -36.46 36.98
CA LEU A 167 10.76 -35.35 37.64
C LEU A 167 9.88 -34.11 37.77
N LEU A 168 9.28 -33.66 36.66
CA LEU A 168 8.47 -32.43 36.62
C LEU A 168 7.03 -32.63 37.11
N GLY A 169 6.48 -33.84 36.98
CA GLY A 169 5.11 -34.17 37.37
C GLY A 169 4.89 -34.50 38.85
N THR A 170 5.96 -34.71 39.62
CA THR A 170 5.93 -35.11 41.03
C THR A 170 6.07 -33.91 41.98
N HIS A 171 6.12 -34.15 43.30
CA HIS A 171 6.34 -33.10 44.31
C HIS A 171 7.69 -32.36 44.14
N LEU A 172 8.63 -32.92 43.37
CA LEU A 172 9.91 -32.29 43.05
C LEU A 172 9.82 -31.33 41.85
N GLY A 173 8.68 -31.25 41.17
CA GLY A 173 8.54 -30.48 39.93
C GLY A 173 8.82 -28.98 40.10
N HIS A 174 8.39 -28.37 41.21
CA HIS A 174 8.71 -26.95 41.51
C HIS A 174 10.21 -26.74 41.75
N SER A 175 10.88 -27.69 42.40
CA SER A 175 12.34 -27.66 42.61
C SER A 175 13.11 -27.82 41.30
N ALA A 176 12.65 -28.73 40.43
CA ALA A 176 13.21 -28.93 39.09
C ALA A 176 13.03 -27.69 38.21
N LEU A 177 11.83 -27.09 38.21
CA LEU A 177 11.55 -25.84 37.48
C LEU A 177 12.45 -24.70 37.97
N TYR A 178 12.57 -24.53 39.30
CA TYR A 178 13.46 -23.53 39.88
C TYR A 178 14.93 -23.75 39.48
N THR A 179 15.38 -25.00 39.48
CA THR A 179 16.74 -25.36 39.07
C THR A 179 16.98 -25.04 37.59
N MET A 180 16.04 -25.36 36.70
CA MET A 180 16.13 -24.98 35.28
C MET A 180 16.16 -23.46 35.12
N CYS A 181 15.30 -22.71 35.82
CA CYS A 181 15.32 -21.26 35.82
C CYS A 181 16.65 -20.67 36.31
N ARG A 182 17.31 -21.30 37.29
CA ARG A 182 18.65 -20.92 37.76
C ARG A 182 19.74 -21.20 36.74
N ILE A 183 19.70 -22.35 36.06
CA ILE A 183 20.63 -22.67 34.97
C ILE A 183 20.53 -21.62 33.87
N LEU A 184 19.31 -21.18 33.53
CA LEU A 184 19.11 -20.14 32.51
C LEU A 184 19.62 -18.75 32.93
N GLN A 185 19.74 -18.50 34.23
CA GLN A 185 20.21 -17.22 34.78
C GLN A 185 21.71 -17.21 35.11
N ASP A 186 22.34 -18.39 35.21
CA ASP A 186 23.74 -18.50 35.60
C ASP A 186 24.67 -18.17 34.41
N THR A 187 25.58 -17.23 34.64
CA THR A 187 26.59 -16.80 33.67
C THR A 187 27.56 -17.93 33.32
N SER A 188 27.80 -18.88 34.23
CA SER A 188 28.72 -20.00 33.99
C SER A 188 28.23 -20.95 32.88
N SER A 189 26.91 -21.11 32.76
CA SER A 189 26.25 -21.97 31.78
C SER A 189 26.05 -21.33 30.40
N GLN A 190 26.42 -20.05 30.22
CA GLN A 190 26.27 -19.35 28.93
C GLN A 190 27.04 -20.00 27.78
N HIS A 191 28.09 -20.75 28.08
CA HIS A 191 28.89 -21.47 27.09
C HIS A 191 28.26 -22.78 26.60
N ASP A 192 27.33 -23.38 27.35
CA ASP A 192 26.70 -24.65 27.00
C ASP A 192 25.33 -24.42 26.34
N VAL A 193 25.38 -24.19 25.03
CA VAL A 193 24.21 -23.94 24.18
C VAL A 193 23.17 -25.07 24.26
N HIS A 194 23.62 -26.32 24.38
CA HIS A 194 22.71 -27.46 24.41
C HIS A 194 22.00 -27.59 25.75
N LEU A 195 22.69 -27.32 26.86
CA LEU A 195 22.09 -27.27 28.19
C LEU A 195 21.03 -26.16 28.27
N LEU A 196 21.35 -24.96 27.79
CA LEU A 196 20.42 -23.82 27.80
C LEU A 196 19.19 -24.10 26.94
N ARG A 197 19.39 -24.60 25.71
CA ARG A 197 18.29 -25.01 24.82
C ARG A 197 17.41 -26.07 25.48
N GLY A 198 18.01 -27.08 26.11
CA GLY A 198 17.29 -28.13 26.82
C GLY A 198 16.45 -27.57 27.97
N ALA A 199 17.03 -26.70 28.80
CA ALA A 199 16.33 -26.05 29.90
C ALA A 199 15.13 -25.22 29.40
N VAL A 200 15.29 -24.39 28.37
CA VAL A 200 14.17 -23.64 27.76
C VAL A 200 13.10 -24.58 27.21
N PHE A 201 13.50 -25.61 26.45
CA PHE A 201 12.58 -26.58 25.85
C PHE A 201 11.73 -27.31 26.90
N TYR A 202 12.36 -27.81 27.97
CA TYR A 202 11.66 -28.55 29.02
C TYR A 202 10.74 -27.65 29.84
N VAL A 203 11.17 -26.43 30.17
CA VAL A 203 10.32 -25.43 30.82
C VAL A 203 9.11 -25.10 29.95
N ASN A 204 9.32 -24.84 28.66
CA ASN A 204 8.25 -24.57 27.69
C ASN A 204 7.27 -25.74 27.61
N MET A 205 7.77 -26.97 27.44
CA MET A 205 6.93 -28.14 27.29
C MET A 205 6.15 -28.49 28.57
N ALA A 206 6.73 -28.25 29.75
CA ALA A 206 6.09 -28.48 31.04
C ALA A 206 4.96 -27.47 31.32
N LEU A 207 5.13 -26.20 30.94
CA LEU A 207 4.20 -25.11 31.26
C LEU A 207 3.19 -24.81 30.16
N TRP A 208 3.63 -24.75 28.90
CA TRP A 208 2.85 -24.29 27.74
C TRP A 208 2.75 -25.31 26.58
N GLY A 209 3.47 -26.43 26.70
CA GLY A 209 3.51 -27.50 25.70
C GLY A 209 2.26 -28.37 25.63
N THR A 210 2.31 -29.38 24.77
CA THR A 210 1.27 -30.41 24.64
C THR A 210 1.27 -31.40 25.81
N LYS A 211 2.42 -31.56 26.48
CA LYS A 211 2.62 -32.41 27.66
C LYS A 211 2.62 -31.57 28.95
N ARG A 212 1.68 -30.63 29.07
CA ARG A 212 1.61 -29.71 30.22
C ARG A 212 1.42 -30.49 31.53
N VAL A 213 2.22 -30.14 32.53
CA VAL A 213 2.11 -30.68 33.88
C VAL A 213 1.08 -29.84 34.66
N THR A 214 -0.11 -30.38 34.89
CA THR A 214 -1.22 -29.67 35.55
C THR A 214 -1.03 -29.50 37.06
N THR A 215 -0.14 -30.29 37.67
CA THR A 215 0.20 -30.22 39.11
C THR A 215 1.07 -29.01 39.46
N LEU A 216 1.78 -28.43 38.49
CA LEU A 216 2.63 -27.26 38.68
C LEU A 216 1.80 -25.97 38.67
N LYS A 217 1.60 -25.39 39.86
CA LYS A 217 1.13 -24.00 40.00
C LYS A 217 2.31 -23.06 39.74
N TYR A 218 2.17 -22.16 38.78
CA TYR A 218 3.21 -21.19 38.43
C TYR A 218 2.57 -19.84 38.05
N THR A 219 3.40 -18.80 38.00
CA THR A 219 3.06 -17.52 37.38
C THR A 219 4.00 -17.30 36.20
N ALA A 220 3.52 -16.79 35.06
CA ALA A 220 4.41 -16.55 33.92
C ALA A 220 5.59 -15.62 34.30
N THR A 221 5.35 -14.68 35.21
CA THR A 221 6.34 -13.76 35.80
C THR A 221 7.47 -14.45 36.56
N SER A 222 7.31 -15.69 37.05
CA SER A 222 8.41 -16.41 37.71
C SER A 222 9.38 -17.08 36.75
N VAL A 223 9.03 -17.17 35.45
CA VAL A 223 9.78 -17.93 34.44
C VAL A 223 10.31 -17.03 33.34
N LEU A 224 9.50 -16.08 32.87
CA LEU A 224 9.88 -15.16 31.78
C LEU A 224 11.18 -14.38 32.03
N PRO A 225 11.52 -13.92 33.26
CA PRO A 225 12.81 -13.27 33.50
C PRO A 225 14.02 -14.17 33.22
N SER A 226 13.91 -15.49 33.44
CA SER A 226 14.95 -16.44 33.05
C SER A 226 15.10 -16.55 31.54
N PHE A 227 14.00 -16.44 30.79
CA PHE A 227 14.04 -16.45 29.32
C PHE A 227 14.66 -15.16 28.77
N LEU A 228 14.40 -14.02 29.40
CA LEU A 228 15.08 -12.77 29.08
C LEU A 228 16.59 -12.87 29.34
N ALA A 229 16.99 -13.39 30.50
CA ALA A 229 18.40 -13.51 30.88
C ALA A 229 19.20 -14.41 29.94
N VAL A 230 18.60 -15.50 29.44
CA VAL A 230 19.31 -16.44 28.56
C VAL A 230 19.64 -15.84 27.18
N LEU A 231 18.91 -14.80 26.74
CA LEU A 231 19.17 -14.14 25.46
C LEU A 231 20.54 -13.45 25.42
N SER A 232 21.11 -13.09 26.57
CA SER A 232 22.48 -12.57 26.66
C SER A 232 23.55 -13.54 26.15
N SER A 233 23.25 -14.83 25.98
CA SER A 233 24.15 -15.82 25.36
C SER A 233 24.37 -15.60 23.85
N ASN A 234 23.56 -14.75 23.20
CA ASN A 234 23.60 -14.42 21.77
C ASN A 234 23.69 -15.65 20.83
N ASN A 235 23.01 -16.75 21.19
CA ASN A 235 22.97 -17.95 20.37
C ASN A 235 21.62 -18.13 19.67
N SER A 236 21.64 -18.24 18.35
CA SER A 236 20.44 -18.33 17.51
C SER A 236 19.55 -19.55 17.81
N ILE A 237 20.11 -20.68 18.23
CA ILE A 237 19.35 -21.89 18.55
C ILE A 237 18.55 -21.71 19.84
N VAL A 238 19.17 -21.12 20.87
CA VAL A 238 18.51 -20.83 22.15
C VAL A 238 17.46 -19.75 21.96
N MET A 239 17.78 -18.69 21.21
CA MET A 239 16.84 -17.63 20.84
C MET A 239 15.61 -18.18 20.12
N TYR A 240 15.78 -19.12 19.18
CA TYR A 240 14.66 -19.78 18.50
C TYR A 240 13.76 -20.56 19.46
N GLU A 241 14.33 -21.31 20.40
CA GLU A 241 13.55 -22.05 21.39
C GLU A 241 12.80 -21.11 22.35
N VAL A 242 13.43 -19.98 22.75
CA VAL A 242 12.78 -18.93 23.54
C VAL A 242 11.61 -18.32 22.75
N MET A 243 11.82 -17.96 21.48
CA MET A 243 10.77 -17.40 20.62
C MET A 243 9.59 -18.36 20.43
N LEU A 244 9.84 -19.64 20.19
CA LEU A 244 8.80 -20.68 20.13
C LEU A 244 8.03 -20.79 21.45
N SER A 245 8.70 -20.60 22.58
CA SER A 245 8.07 -20.59 23.90
C SER A 245 7.13 -19.40 24.07
N ILE A 246 7.57 -18.20 23.66
CA ILE A 246 6.74 -16.99 23.67
C ILE A 246 5.55 -17.14 22.71
N GLN A 247 5.76 -17.61 21.49
CA GLN A 247 4.69 -17.84 20.52
C GLN A 247 3.61 -18.78 21.08
N ARG A 248 4.01 -19.88 21.71
CA ARG A 248 3.08 -20.84 22.34
C ARG A 248 2.32 -20.20 23.51
N LEU A 249 3.01 -19.44 24.35
CA LEU A 249 2.40 -18.74 25.47
C LEU A 249 1.33 -17.74 24.97
N VAL A 250 1.67 -16.90 24.00
CA VAL A 250 0.76 -15.90 23.43
C VAL A 250 -0.42 -16.57 22.73
N ASN A 251 -0.18 -17.57 21.88
CA ASN A 251 -1.25 -18.22 21.10
C ASN A 251 -2.25 -18.99 21.97
N LYS A 252 -1.82 -19.62 23.07
CA LYS A 252 -2.70 -20.43 23.91
C LYS A 252 -3.24 -19.70 25.14
N PHE A 253 -2.44 -18.81 25.73
CA PHE A 253 -2.72 -18.19 27.03
C PHE A 253 -2.77 -16.66 26.95
N GLY A 254 -2.76 -16.06 25.75
CA GLY A 254 -2.79 -14.61 25.56
C GLY A 254 -3.92 -13.90 26.33
N LEU A 255 -5.10 -14.52 26.43
CA LEU A 255 -6.25 -13.99 27.17
C LEU A 255 -6.11 -14.06 28.69
N GLU A 256 -5.28 -14.97 29.20
CA GLU A 256 -5.05 -15.16 30.64
C GLU A 256 -3.88 -14.30 31.17
N LEU A 257 -3.07 -13.74 30.25
CA LEU A 257 -1.92 -12.91 30.58
C LEU A 257 -2.35 -11.54 31.10
N LYS A 258 -1.80 -11.17 32.26
CA LYS A 258 -1.95 -9.84 32.88
C LYS A 258 -0.76 -8.94 32.53
N ASP A 259 -0.91 -7.65 32.78
CA ASP A 259 0.03 -6.58 32.39
C ASP A 259 1.51 -6.89 32.73
N PRO A 260 1.89 -7.39 33.94
CA PRO A 260 3.31 -7.64 34.24
C PRO A 260 3.91 -8.79 33.43
N ALA A 261 3.09 -9.77 33.04
CA ALA A 261 3.54 -10.87 32.20
C ALA A 261 3.67 -10.40 30.75
N TRP A 262 2.75 -9.56 30.26
CA TRP A 262 2.85 -8.91 28.95
C TRP A 262 4.09 -8.03 28.84
N ASP A 263 4.42 -7.25 29.87
CA ASP A 263 5.63 -6.42 29.86
C ASP A 263 6.90 -7.25 29.68
N LEU A 264 6.99 -8.41 30.33
CA LEU A 264 8.12 -9.33 30.16
C LEU A 264 8.13 -9.98 28.78
N VAL A 265 6.96 -10.37 28.24
CA VAL A 265 6.85 -10.90 26.87
C VAL A 265 7.36 -9.88 25.85
N LEU A 266 6.93 -8.62 25.98
CA LEU A 266 7.37 -7.54 25.09
C LEU A 266 8.86 -7.26 25.24
N SER A 267 9.41 -7.24 26.47
CA SER A 267 10.86 -7.08 26.68
C SER A 267 11.68 -8.21 26.05
N ILE A 268 11.18 -9.45 26.10
CA ILE A 268 11.83 -10.60 25.43
C ILE A 268 11.80 -10.40 23.91
N MET A 269 10.66 -9.98 23.34
CA MET A 269 10.56 -9.69 21.90
C MET A 269 11.46 -8.53 21.48
N GLU A 270 11.56 -7.46 22.27
CA GLU A 270 12.45 -6.32 22.02
C GLU A 270 13.92 -6.75 21.99
N ALA A 271 14.35 -7.57 22.96
CA ALA A 271 15.70 -8.12 23.01
C ALA A 271 15.98 -9.03 21.79
N ILE A 272 15.04 -9.89 21.39
CA ILE A 272 15.18 -10.73 20.20
C ILE A 272 15.36 -9.88 18.94
N ILE A 273 14.58 -8.79 18.78
CA ILE A 273 14.74 -7.89 17.63
C ILE A 273 16.11 -7.21 17.64
N GLU A 274 16.60 -6.77 18.79
CA GLU A 274 17.94 -6.18 18.92
C GLU A 274 19.05 -7.17 18.51
N HIS A 275 18.92 -8.45 18.88
CA HIS A 275 19.82 -9.50 18.43
C HIS A 275 19.72 -9.76 16.91
N ILE A 276 18.52 -9.72 16.33
CA ILE A 276 18.33 -9.87 14.87
C ILE A 276 18.94 -8.70 14.10
N GLU A 277 18.80 -7.48 14.59
CA GLU A 277 19.37 -6.27 13.98
C GLU A 277 20.91 -6.27 14.01
N THR A 278 21.51 -6.82 15.08
CA THR A 278 22.97 -6.85 15.25
C THR A 278 23.68 -8.01 14.55
N ASP A 279 23.01 -9.17 14.40
CA ASP A 279 23.65 -10.43 13.98
C ASP A 279 23.27 -10.88 12.55
N SER A 280 23.21 -9.93 11.61
CA SER A 280 22.64 -10.06 10.25
C SER A 280 23.36 -11.05 9.28
N ARG A 281 24.18 -11.99 9.77
CA ARG A 281 25.06 -12.85 8.95
C ARG A 281 24.82 -14.36 9.09
N THR A 282 23.82 -14.84 9.85
CA THR A 282 23.60 -16.28 10.04
C THR A 282 22.20 -16.78 9.65
N SER A 283 22.15 -17.91 8.93
CA SER A 283 20.96 -18.57 8.38
C SER A 283 19.83 -18.99 9.36
N PRO A 284 20.09 -19.33 10.65
CA PRO A 284 19.01 -19.62 11.61
C PRO A 284 18.17 -18.40 12.02
N ALA A 285 18.57 -17.17 11.68
CA ALA A 285 17.78 -15.97 11.95
C ALA A 285 16.41 -15.97 11.23
N SER A 286 16.31 -16.59 10.05
CA SER A 286 15.08 -16.60 9.24
C SER A 286 13.88 -17.24 9.95
N GLN A 287 14.10 -18.35 10.67
CA GLN A 287 13.02 -19.04 11.40
C GLN A 287 12.58 -18.26 12.65
N VAL A 288 13.53 -17.62 13.34
CA VAL A 288 13.22 -16.73 14.48
C VAL A 288 12.39 -15.54 13.99
N THR A 289 12.78 -14.90 12.89
CA THR A 289 12.04 -13.78 12.31
C THR A 289 10.61 -14.17 11.90
N SER A 290 10.43 -15.33 11.27
CA SER A 290 9.09 -15.83 10.92
C SER A 290 8.21 -16.01 12.16
N THR A 291 8.70 -16.71 13.18
CA THR A 291 7.95 -16.97 14.42
C THR A 291 7.67 -15.70 15.22
N LEU A 292 8.59 -14.73 15.20
CA LEU A 292 8.38 -13.39 15.75
C LEU A 292 7.24 -12.67 15.03
N HIS A 293 7.25 -12.62 13.70
CA HIS A 293 6.20 -11.94 12.93
C HIS A 293 4.82 -12.59 13.11
N ASP A 294 4.75 -13.92 13.18
CA ASP A 294 3.51 -14.63 13.49
C ASP A 294 2.98 -14.26 14.87
N THR A 295 3.89 -14.15 15.85
CA THR A 295 3.51 -13.75 17.22
C THR A 295 3.01 -12.31 17.27
N ILE A 296 3.65 -11.38 16.54
CA ILE A 296 3.15 -10.00 16.40
C ILE A 296 1.77 -10.00 15.76
N CYS A 297 1.51 -10.81 14.73
CA CYS A 297 0.17 -10.96 14.13
C CYS A 297 -0.87 -11.41 15.17
N THR A 298 -0.56 -12.40 16.02
CA THR A 298 -1.48 -12.83 17.08
C THR A 298 -1.74 -11.71 18.09
N ILE A 299 -0.70 -10.95 18.48
CA ILE A 299 -0.86 -9.81 19.41
C ILE A 299 -1.76 -8.74 18.78
N GLU A 300 -1.57 -8.42 17.50
CA GLU A 300 -2.45 -7.48 16.79
C GLU A 300 -3.90 -7.96 16.72
N GLN A 301 -4.15 -9.26 16.52
CA GLN A 301 -5.51 -9.82 16.58
C GLN A 301 -6.13 -9.66 17.97
N LEU A 302 -5.36 -9.88 19.04
CA LEU A 302 -5.83 -9.64 20.42
C LEU A 302 -6.15 -8.16 20.67
N MET A 303 -5.36 -7.24 20.08
CA MET A 303 -5.61 -5.81 20.15
C MET A 303 -6.91 -5.42 19.40
N GLU A 304 -7.14 -5.99 18.21
CA GLU A 304 -8.36 -5.75 17.43
C GLU A 304 -9.62 -6.23 18.16
N LEU A 305 -9.52 -7.35 18.88
CA LEU A 305 -10.62 -7.89 19.71
C LEU A 305 -10.81 -7.15 21.04
N GLY A 306 -9.94 -6.19 21.37
CA GLY A 306 -9.98 -5.47 22.66
C GLY A 306 -9.64 -6.34 23.87
N GLN A 307 -8.95 -7.47 23.65
CA GLN A 307 -8.60 -8.48 24.66
C GLN A 307 -7.11 -8.44 25.03
N PHE A 308 -6.38 -7.44 24.53
CA PHE A 308 -4.98 -7.24 24.87
C PHE A 308 -4.84 -6.40 26.15
N HIS A 309 -4.15 -6.95 27.15
CA HIS A 309 -3.92 -6.31 28.45
C HIS A 309 -2.49 -5.77 28.62
N GLY A 310 -1.70 -5.66 27.54
CA GLY A 310 -0.34 -5.11 27.58
C GLY A 310 -0.26 -3.65 27.13
N SER A 311 0.96 -3.11 27.09
CA SER A 311 1.21 -1.76 26.58
C SER A 311 1.10 -1.70 25.05
N VAL A 312 0.02 -1.10 24.55
CA VAL A 312 -0.23 -0.88 23.11
C VAL A 312 0.91 -0.09 22.46
N ARG A 313 1.48 0.89 23.18
CA ARG A 313 2.58 1.72 22.69
C ARG A 313 3.82 0.87 22.36
N ARG A 314 4.22 -0.04 23.26
CA ARG A 314 5.39 -0.91 23.06
C ARG A 314 5.19 -1.86 21.88
N VAL A 315 3.96 -2.34 21.66
CA VAL A 315 3.65 -3.16 20.47
C VAL A 315 3.86 -2.37 19.18
N PHE A 316 3.43 -1.10 19.13
CA PHE A 316 3.68 -0.26 17.96
C PHE A 316 5.17 0.09 17.79
N GLU A 317 5.92 0.27 18.87
CA GLU A 317 7.39 0.43 18.82
C GLU A 317 8.08 -0.82 18.24
N LEU A 318 7.60 -2.03 18.58
CA LEU A 318 8.04 -3.28 17.97
C LEU A 318 7.72 -3.36 16.47
N ILE A 319 6.47 -3.05 16.09
CA ILE A 319 6.02 -3.05 14.68
C ILE A 319 6.84 -2.05 13.87
N GLU A 320 7.18 -0.90 14.46
CA GLU A 320 7.98 0.13 13.82
C GLU A 320 9.39 -0.35 13.44
N ARG A 321 10.07 -1.08 14.34
CA ARG A 321 11.38 -1.69 14.06
C ARG A 321 11.31 -2.76 12.97
N CYS A 322 10.20 -3.48 12.93
CA CYS A 322 9.96 -4.55 11.94
C CYS A 322 9.25 -4.09 10.65
N SER A 323 8.99 -2.79 10.48
CA SER A 323 8.14 -2.23 9.41
C SER A 323 8.41 -2.72 7.97
N PRO A 324 9.64 -2.93 7.48
CA PRO A 324 9.86 -3.32 6.08
C PRO A 324 9.31 -4.71 5.72
N VAL A 325 9.24 -5.62 6.69
CA VAL A 325 8.80 -7.02 6.47
C VAL A 325 7.34 -7.24 6.92
N ARG A 326 6.78 -6.33 7.72
CA ARG A 326 5.40 -6.45 8.22
C ARG A 326 4.35 -6.31 7.11
N PRO A 327 3.17 -6.96 7.24
CA PRO A 327 2.05 -6.76 6.32
C PRO A 327 1.57 -5.30 6.25
N GLU A 328 1.06 -4.86 5.10
CA GLU A 328 0.61 -3.47 4.90
C GLU A 328 -0.43 -3.02 5.93
N ALA A 329 -1.43 -3.86 6.22
CA ALA A 329 -2.47 -3.54 7.21
C ALA A 329 -1.90 -3.22 8.61
N SER A 330 -0.82 -3.89 9.02
CA SER A 330 -0.13 -3.66 10.28
C SER A 330 0.55 -2.28 10.29
N VAL A 331 1.25 -1.94 9.20
CA VAL A 331 1.94 -0.65 9.06
C VAL A 331 0.94 0.51 8.93
N LEU A 332 -0.18 0.32 8.23
CA LEU A 332 -1.25 1.33 8.13
C LEU A 332 -1.87 1.66 9.50
N ARG A 333 -2.04 0.66 10.37
CA ARG A 333 -2.46 0.88 11.77
C ARG A 333 -1.40 1.61 12.56
N LEU A 334 -0.13 1.25 12.40
CA LEU A 334 1.00 1.96 13.03
C LEU A 334 1.00 3.44 12.62
N ILE A 335 0.88 3.75 11.33
CA ILE A 335 0.81 5.14 10.85
C ILE A 335 -0.37 5.89 11.45
N THR A 336 -1.53 5.25 11.57
CA THR A 336 -2.72 5.85 12.21
C THR A 336 -2.50 6.08 13.71
N PHE A 337 -1.79 5.18 14.39
CA PHE A 337 -1.41 5.37 15.80
C PHE A 337 -0.40 6.53 15.95
N LEU A 338 0.60 6.61 15.08
CA LEU A 338 1.59 7.68 15.09
C LEU A 338 0.95 9.02 14.75
N SER A 339 0.04 9.09 13.77
CA SER A 339 -0.67 10.33 13.40
C SER A 339 -1.47 10.90 14.56
N ASN A 340 -2.14 10.06 15.36
CA ASN A 340 -2.88 10.49 16.54
C ASN A 340 -1.98 11.07 17.63
N ASN A 341 -0.67 10.78 17.61
CA ASN A 341 0.30 11.33 18.55
C ASN A 341 0.90 12.67 18.09
N ILE A 342 0.67 13.08 16.84
CA ILE A 342 1.10 14.36 16.26
C ILE A 342 0.08 15.42 16.64
N ILE A 343 0.32 16.09 17.77
CA ILE A 343 -0.55 17.13 18.32
C ILE A 343 0.29 18.39 18.52
N PRO A 344 -0.16 19.58 18.06
CA PRO A 344 0.62 20.83 18.14
C PRO A 344 1.07 21.23 19.55
N ILE A 345 0.32 20.81 20.58
CA ILE A 345 0.59 21.13 21.99
C ILE A 345 1.83 20.40 22.51
N ARG A 346 2.24 19.30 21.87
CA ARG A 346 3.41 18.52 22.29
C ARG A 346 4.67 19.09 21.67
N SER A 347 5.79 19.05 22.41
CA SER A 347 7.08 19.43 21.84
C SER A 347 7.44 18.53 20.65
N ASP A 348 8.13 19.14 19.69
CA ASP A 348 8.74 18.48 18.53
C ASP A 348 7.72 17.76 17.63
N TRP A 349 6.46 18.19 17.63
CA TRP A 349 5.42 17.55 16.80
C TRP A 349 5.73 17.68 15.29
N ILE A 350 6.34 18.80 14.86
CA ILE A 350 6.79 19.00 13.48
C ILE A 350 7.91 18.01 13.13
N GLN A 351 8.88 17.79 14.02
CA GLN A 351 9.94 16.80 13.82
C GLN A 351 9.38 15.37 13.76
N LYS A 352 8.38 15.05 14.59
CA LYS A 352 7.68 13.76 14.55
C LYS A 352 6.93 13.56 13.23
N LEU A 353 6.26 14.60 12.72
CA LEU A 353 5.60 14.57 11.42
C LEU A 353 6.62 14.40 10.29
N HIS A 354 7.73 15.15 10.33
CA HIS A 354 8.81 15.00 9.37
C HIS A 354 9.37 13.57 9.36
N SER A 355 9.68 13.00 10.54
CA SER A 355 10.17 11.62 10.67
C SER A 355 9.17 10.58 10.13
N LEU A 356 7.87 10.77 10.38
CA LEU A 356 6.81 9.90 9.85
C LEU A 356 6.79 9.95 8.32
N VAL A 357 6.78 11.14 7.72
CA VAL A 357 6.74 11.29 6.26
C VAL A 357 8.05 10.78 5.64
N ASP A 358 9.20 11.09 6.21
CA ASP A 358 10.49 10.62 5.68
C ASP A 358 10.57 9.08 5.66
N LYS A 359 10.17 8.42 6.76
CA LYS A 359 10.21 6.97 6.88
C LYS A 359 9.17 6.24 6.02
N TYR A 360 7.91 6.70 6.03
CA TYR A 360 6.80 5.97 5.38
C TYR A 360 6.43 6.48 3.99
N PHE A 361 6.99 7.60 3.54
CA PHE A 361 6.83 8.10 2.17
C PHE A 361 8.13 8.01 1.36
N LYS A 362 9.27 8.53 1.84
CA LYS A 362 10.54 8.51 1.07
C LYS A 362 11.28 7.17 1.10
N GLN A 363 11.37 6.52 2.26
CA GLN A 363 12.15 5.28 2.43
C GLN A 363 11.35 4.00 2.11
N GLU A 364 10.02 4.11 2.10
CA GLU A 364 9.11 2.98 1.86
C GLU A 364 8.91 2.71 0.37
N THR A 365 8.70 1.45 -0.01
CA THR A 365 8.51 1.03 -1.41
C THR A 365 7.04 0.79 -1.74
N ARG A 366 6.24 0.38 -0.75
CA ARG A 366 4.84 -0.03 -0.95
C ARG A 366 3.91 1.17 -1.12
N THR A 367 3.19 1.20 -2.24
CA THR A 367 2.32 2.31 -2.67
C THR A 367 1.24 2.68 -1.64
N THR A 368 0.54 1.70 -1.09
CA THR A 368 -0.58 1.94 -0.15
C THR A 368 -0.12 2.67 1.12
N ILE A 369 1.07 2.33 1.62
CA ILE A 369 1.67 2.96 2.79
C ILE A 369 2.14 4.38 2.47
N ARG A 370 2.79 4.58 1.32
CA ARG A 370 3.22 5.91 0.86
C ARG A 370 2.03 6.87 0.69
N VAL A 371 0.95 6.41 0.06
CA VAL A 371 -0.30 7.17 -0.08
C VAL A 371 -0.88 7.51 1.29
N ARG A 372 -0.94 6.55 2.22
CA ARG A 372 -1.45 6.81 3.58
C ARG A 372 -0.62 7.85 4.34
N ALA A 373 0.70 7.86 4.15
CA ALA A 373 1.57 8.88 4.76
C ALA A 373 1.26 10.29 4.21
N LEU A 374 1.00 10.41 2.90
CA LEU A 374 0.54 11.67 2.28
C LEU A 374 -0.84 12.09 2.76
N ASP A 375 -1.77 11.15 2.94
CA ASP A 375 -3.10 11.44 3.51
C ASP A 375 -2.98 11.99 4.93
N VAL A 376 -2.11 11.40 5.76
CA VAL A 376 -1.84 11.91 7.11
C VAL A 376 -1.25 13.31 7.05
N LEU A 377 -0.29 13.57 6.14
CA LEU A 377 0.27 14.90 5.94
C LEU A 377 -0.82 15.91 5.54
N SER A 378 -1.67 15.57 4.56
CA SER A 378 -2.80 16.40 4.13
C SER A 378 -3.72 16.75 5.31
N ASN A 379 -4.13 15.74 6.08
CA ASN A 379 -5.01 15.94 7.23
C ASN A 379 -4.36 16.82 8.30
N VAL A 380 -3.09 16.59 8.63
CA VAL A 380 -2.38 17.38 9.65
C VAL A 380 -2.19 18.82 9.19
N ILE A 381 -1.91 19.06 7.90
CA ILE A 381 -1.83 20.42 7.38
C ILE A 381 -3.20 21.10 7.44
N SER A 382 -4.25 20.46 6.93
CA SER A 382 -5.60 21.07 6.93
C SER A 382 -6.08 21.50 8.33
N LEU A 383 -5.77 20.72 9.38
CA LEU A 383 -6.14 21.03 10.76
C LEU A 383 -5.31 22.15 11.39
N ASN A 384 -4.04 22.30 11.01
CA ASN A 384 -3.08 23.17 11.71
C ASN A 384 -2.63 24.39 10.88
N ARG A 385 -3.12 24.49 9.65
CA ARG A 385 -2.81 25.55 8.70
C ARG A 385 -2.93 26.97 9.27
N PRO A 386 -4.00 27.36 10.02
CA PRO A 386 -4.15 28.75 10.47
C PRO A 386 -2.99 29.29 11.32
N ALA A 387 -2.25 28.41 12.00
CA ALA A 387 -1.16 28.79 12.89
C ALA A 387 0.23 28.42 12.34
N TYR A 388 0.34 27.36 11.52
CA TYR A 388 1.63 26.75 11.16
C TYR A 388 1.84 26.59 9.64
N GLU A 389 1.09 27.31 8.79
CA GLU A 389 1.18 27.17 7.32
C GLU A 389 2.62 27.30 6.78
N ASP A 390 3.34 28.38 7.13
CA ASP A 390 4.69 28.64 6.59
C ASP A 390 5.70 27.57 7.05
N GLU A 391 5.69 27.23 8.35
CA GLU A 391 6.59 26.20 8.92
C GLU A 391 6.33 24.81 8.33
N LEU A 392 5.06 24.42 8.14
CA LEU A 392 4.71 23.12 7.56
C LEU A 392 5.14 23.02 6.09
N ILE A 393 4.95 24.10 5.32
CA ILE A 393 5.34 24.11 3.90
C ILE A 393 6.88 24.07 3.79
N GLU A 394 7.58 24.92 4.52
CA GLU A 394 9.03 25.06 4.45
C GLU A 394 9.77 23.83 4.99
N LEU A 395 9.35 23.29 6.13
CA LEU A 395 10.10 22.23 6.81
C LEU A 395 9.70 20.83 6.35
N ILE A 396 8.51 20.65 5.76
CA ILE A 396 7.98 19.33 5.42
C ILE A 396 7.57 19.25 3.95
N VAL A 397 6.60 20.05 3.49
CA VAL A 397 6.02 19.86 2.13
C VAL A 397 7.08 20.02 1.04
N VAL A 398 7.82 21.13 1.04
CA VAL A 398 8.82 21.42 0.00
C VAL A 398 9.97 20.40 0.01
N PRO A 399 10.65 20.12 1.16
CA PRO A 399 11.75 19.14 1.17
C PRO A 399 11.31 17.72 0.82
N GLN A 400 10.07 17.36 1.10
CA GLN A 400 9.55 16.00 0.86
C GLN A 400 9.04 15.83 -0.58
N LEU A 401 8.42 16.85 -1.18
CA LEU A 401 7.76 16.75 -2.49
C LEU A 401 8.49 17.45 -3.65
N GLN A 402 9.60 18.14 -3.43
CA GLN A 402 10.33 18.87 -4.49
C GLN A 402 10.76 18.05 -5.73
N HIS A 403 10.85 16.72 -5.58
CA HIS A 403 11.30 15.76 -6.59
C HIS A 403 10.27 14.67 -6.89
N ILE A 404 8.98 14.96 -6.64
CA ILE A 404 7.88 14.01 -6.84
C ILE A 404 7.75 13.56 -8.31
N GLU A 405 8.24 14.35 -9.27
CA GLU A 405 8.31 13.99 -10.69
C GLU A 405 9.13 12.72 -10.96
N CYS A 406 10.08 12.40 -10.09
CA CYS A 406 10.95 11.22 -10.20
C CYS A 406 10.32 9.95 -9.61
N ASP A 407 9.20 10.04 -8.87
CA ASP A 407 8.58 8.85 -8.28
C ASP A 407 8.05 7.94 -9.40
N PRO A 408 8.31 6.62 -9.39
CA PRO A 408 7.84 5.73 -10.44
C PRO A 408 6.31 5.55 -10.44
N ASP A 409 5.65 5.72 -9.29
CA ASP A 409 4.24 5.37 -9.12
C ASP A 409 3.30 6.55 -9.39
N ILE A 410 2.43 6.38 -10.39
CA ILE A 410 1.44 7.39 -10.76
C ILE A 410 0.41 7.69 -9.68
N LEU A 411 0.04 6.70 -8.86
CA LEU A 411 -0.92 6.91 -7.78
C LEU A 411 -0.34 7.84 -6.71
N VAL A 412 0.94 7.65 -6.38
CA VAL A 412 1.66 8.50 -5.43
C VAL A 412 1.82 9.91 -5.99
N ARG A 413 2.24 10.05 -7.26
CA ARG A 413 2.32 11.36 -7.93
C ARG A 413 0.97 12.06 -7.98
N ASN A 414 -0.11 11.34 -8.24
CA ASN A 414 -1.46 11.90 -8.31
C ASN A 414 -1.97 12.40 -6.95
N VAL A 415 -1.75 11.64 -5.87
CA VAL A 415 -2.13 12.06 -4.51
C VAL A 415 -1.29 13.24 -4.04
N ALA A 416 0.02 13.23 -4.33
CA ALA A 416 0.90 14.36 -4.03
C ALA A 416 0.51 15.61 -4.83
N ALA A 417 0.16 15.48 -6.12
CA ALA A 417 -0.33 16.57 -6.95
C ALA A 417 -1.61 17.19 -6.36
N GLN A 418 -2.57 16.36 -5.94
CA GLN A 418 -3.80 16.83 -5.30
C GLN A 418 -3.50 17.60 -4.01
N LEU A 419 -2.63 17.07 -3.14
CA LEU A 419 -2.18 17.74 -1.92
C LEU A 419 -1.55 19.11 -2.22
N LEU A 420 -0.65 19.19 -3.21
CA LEU A 420 0.00 20.44 -3.62
C LEU A 420 -1.01 21.46 -4.17
N VAL A 421 -2.01 21.00 -4.94
CA VAL A 421 -3.09 21.84 -5.47
C VAL A 421 -3.96 22.40 -4.34
N ASP A 422 -4.39 21.55 -3.40
CA ASP A 422 -5.23 21.96 -2.28
C ASP A 422 -4.50 22.99 -1.40
N LEU A 423 -3.21 22.79 -1.15
CA LEU A 423 -2.38 23.78 -0.46
C LEU A 423 -2.25 25.08 -1.23
N ALA A 424 -1.99 25.04 -2.55
CA ALA A 424 -1.82 26.23 -3.37
C ALA A 424 -3.13 27.03 -3.55
N LEU A 425 -4.29 26.36 -3.54
CA LEU A 425 -5.60 27.01 -3.61
C LEU A 425 -5.83 27.93 -2.41
N GLU A 426 -5.44 27.48 -1.23
CA GLU A 426 -5.68 28.24 -0.01
C GLU A 426 -4.52 29.15 0.38
N CYS A 427 -3.29 28.82 -0.03
CA CYS A 427 -2.08 29.56 0.33
C CYS A 427 -2.09 31.00 -0.23
N GLU A 428 -1.85 31.98 0.65
CA GLU A 428 -1.80 33.41 0.31
C GLU A 428 -0.36 33.97 0.37
N ASN A 429 0.56 33.21 0.96
CA ASN A 429 1.94 33.64 1.16
C ASN A 429 2.83 33.32 -0.07
N LYS A 430 4.07 33.83 -0.06
CA LYS A 430 5.05 33.65 -1.15
C LYS A 430 5.39 32.19 -1.46
N ARG A 431 5.15 31.25 -0.52
CA ARG A 431 5.41 29.82 -0.70
C ARG A 431 4.48 29.19 -1.73
N CYS A 432 3.34 29.80 -2.03
CA CYS A 432 2.49 29.34 -3.12
C CYS A 432 3.25 29.26 -4.46
N LEU A 433 4.22 30.16 -4.70
CA LEU A 433 5.05 30.10 -5.91
C LEU A 433 5.95 28.86 -5.92
N GLU A 434 6.53 28.50 -4.77
CA GLU A 434 7.35 27.28 -4.63
C GLU A 434 6.50 26.02 -4.89
N LEU A 435 5.26 25.98 -4.41
CA LEU A 435 4.33 24.88 -4.71
C LEU A 435 4.00 24.79 -6.21
N LEU A 436 3.78 25.93 -6.86
CA LEU A 436 3.53 26.00 -8.30
C LEU A 436 4.76 25.55 -9.12
N ASP A 437 5.99 25.83 -8.65
CA ASP A 437 7.22 25.35 -9.28
C ASP A 437 7.36 23.81 -9.17
N ILE A 438 6.89 23.20 -8.08
CA ILE A 438 6.83 21.73 -7.96
C ILE A 438 5.78 21.15 -8.92
N LEU A 439 4.60 21.78 -9.00
CA LEU A 439 3.54 21.39 -9.93
C LEU A 439 3.98 21.51 -11.40
N GLU A 440 4.80 22.51 -11.74
CA GLU A 440 5.39 22.69 -13.08
C GLU A 440 6.24 21.48 -13.51
N LYS A 441 7.07 20.94 -12.61
CA LYS A 441 7.87 19.74 -12.90
C LYS A 441 6.98 18.52 -13.16
N LEU A 442 5.94 18.32 -12.35
CA LEU A 442 4.98 17.24 -12.56
C LEU A 442 4.23 17.37 -13.89
N LEU A 443 3.81 18.59 -14.23
CA LEU A 443 3.09 18.92 -15.46
C LEU A 443 3.92 18.58 -16.70
N ASN A 444 5.22 18.86 -16.67
CA ASN A 444 6.13 18.69 -17.80
C ASN A 444 6.88 17.34 -17.81
N ARG A 445 6.76 16.52 -16.76
CA ARG A 445 7.41 15.19 -16.65
C ARG A 445 7.31 14.35 -17.94
N PRO A 446 6.14 14.16 -18.57
CA PRO A 446 6.07 13.30 -19.76
C PRO A 446 6.81 13.87 -20.98
N LEU A 447 7.02 15.20 -21.02
CA LEU A 447 7.70 15.90 -22.12
C LEU A 447 9.23 15.90 -21.97
N GLU A 448 9.72 15.69 -20.74
CA GLU A 448 11.14 15.70 -20.38
C GLU A 448 11.77 14.30 -20.37
N GLN A 449 10.96 13.23 -20.41
CA GLN A 449 11.45 11.85 -20.47
C GLN A 449 12.23 11.60 -21.77
N GLN A 450 13.35 10.86 -21.66
CA GLN A 450 14.23 10.57 -22.80
C GLN A 450 13.56 9.58 -23.76
N GLY A 451 13.37 10.02 -25.01
CA GLY A 451 12.63 9.31 -26.04
C GLY A 451 11.18 9.78 -26.02
N ASP A 452 10.69 10.32 -27.14
CA ASP A 452 9.30 10.75 -27.31
C ASP A 452 8.37 9.51 -27.35
N VAL A 453 8.30 8.77 -26.25
CA VAL A 453 7.46 7.58 -26.11
C VAL A 453 6.00 8.05 -26.08
N PRO A 454 5.16 7.58 -27.01
CA PRO A 454 3.77 8.01 -27.07
C PRO A 454 3.02 7.46 -25.85
N ILE A 455 2.26 8.33 -25.19
CA ILE A 455 1.39 7.94 -24.09
C ILE A 455 0.18 7.20 -24.65
N THR A 456 -0.04 5.97 -24.16
CA THR A 456 -1.01 5.05 -24.74
C THR A 456 -2.43 5.16 -24.14
N SER A 457 -2.55 5.61 -22.89
CA SER A 457 -3.83 5.66 -22.17
C SER A 457 -3.98 6.97 -21.40
N GLU A 458 -5.23 7.43 -21.22
CA GLU A 458 -5.52 8.57 -20.33
C GLU A 458 -5.16 8.29 -18.86
N GLN A 459 -5.09 7.01 -18.47
CA GLN A 459 -4.72 6.62 -17.11
C GLN A 459 -3.24 6.92 -16.80
N ASP A 460 -2.38 6.90 -17.82
CA ASP A 460 -0.93 7.13 -17.69
C ASP A 460 -0.58 8.61 -17.43
N VAL A 461 -1.58 9.48 -17.50
CA VAL A 461 -1.52 10.94 -17.33
C VAL A 461 -2.55 11.44 -16.30
N ALA A 462 -3.01 10.56 -15.42
CA ALA A 462 -3.91 10.91 -14.33
C ALA A 462 -3.34 12.03 -13.44
N ASP A 463 -2.06 11.93 -13.10
CA ASP A 463 -1.32 12.95 -12.34
C ASP A 463 -1.27 14.30 -13.08
N VAL A 464 -0.92 14.31 -14.35
CA VAL A 464 -0.89 15.52 -15.20
C VAL A 464 -2.28 16.14 -15.31
N LYS A 465 -3.32 15.33 -15.50
CA LYS A 465 -4.71 15.80 -15.57
C LYS A 465 -5.14 16.46 -14.25
N THR A 466 -4.77 15.87 -13.11
CA THR A 466 -5.00 16.46 -11.78
C THR A 466 -4.29 17.80 -11.64
N VAL A 467 -3.03 17.92 -12.09
CA VAL A 467 -2.30 19.19 -12.09
C VAL A 467 -2.98 20.23 -12.99
N VAL A 468 -3.41 19.87 -14.20
CA VAL A 468 -4.09 20.80 -15.12
C VAL A 468 -5.41 21.31 -14.52
N VAL A 469 -6.25 20.42 -14.00
CA VAL A 469 -7.51 20.80 -13.33
C VAL A 469 -7.21 21.68 -12.11
N GLY A 470 -6.22 21.30 -11.31
CA GLY A 470 -5.78 22.07 -10.15
C GLY A 470 -5.29 23.47 -10.51
N LEU A 471 -4.45 23.61 -11.54
CA LEU A 471 -3.95 24.90 -12.02
C LEU A 471 -5.07 25.78 -12.58
N ILE A 472 -6.08 25.20 -13.25
CA ILE A 472 -7.28 25.94 -13.68
C ILE A 472 -8.04 26.46 -12.47
N ASN A 473 -8.24 25.65 -11.44
CA ASN A 473 -8.91 26.06 -10.21
C ASN A 473 -8.11 27.14 -9.46
N ILE A 474 -6.78 27.00 -9.36
CA ILE A 474 -5.90 27.99 -8.74
C ILE A 474 -5.95 29.30 -9.53
N PHE A 475 -5.84 29.25 -10.86
CA PHE A 475 -5.93 30.42 -11.72
C PHE A 475 -7.27 31.14 -11.54
N THR A 476 -8.39 30.43 -11.64
CA THR A 476 -9.74 31.02 -11.56
C THR A 476 -10.08 31.55 -10.17
N SER A 477 -9.61 30.90 -9.09
CA SER A 477 -9.80 31.37 -7.72
C SER A 477 -8.90 32.57 -7.39
N LYS A 478 -7.60 32.46 -7.68
CA LYS A 478 -6.60 33.50 -7.37
C LYS A 478 -6.68 34.71 -8.32
N LEU A 479 -7.39 34.61 -9.45
CA LEU A 479 -7.66 35.74 -10.37
C LEU A 479 -8.27 36.95 -9.63
N PHE A 480 -9.04 36.70 -8.57
CA PHE A 480 -9.74 37.73 -7.80
C PHE A 480 -9.08 38.06 -6.45
N GLN A 481 -7.88 37.54 -6.18
CA GLN A 481 -7.18 37.68 -4.89
C GLN A 481 -5.78 38.28 -5.08
N LEU A 482 -5.24 38.88 -4.01
CA LEU A 482 -3.82 39.26 -3.93
C LEU A 482 -3.02 38.15 -3.22
N PRO A 483 -1.75 37.93 -3.59
CA PRO A 483 -1.02 38.59 -4.67
C PRO A 483 -1.34 38.01 -6.06
N SER A 484 -1.48 38.88 -7.07
CA SER A 484 -1.79 38.47 -8.45
C SER A 484 -0.71 37.61 -9.12
N SER A 485 0.49 37.54 -8.53
CA SER A 485 1.60 36.69 -9.00
C SER A 485 1.21 35.22 -9.06
N HIS A 486 0.36 34.74 -8.15
CA HIS A 486 -0.09 33.34 -8.12
C HIS A 486 -0.91 32.99 -9.37
N ALA A 487 -1.91 33.82 -9.69
CA ALA A 487 -2.72 33.66 -10.89
C ALA A 487 -1.89 33.80 -12.18
N ILE A 488 -0.96 34.76 -12.23
CA ILE A 488 -0.08 34.96 -13.38
C ILE A 488 0.83 33.75 -13.60
N LYS A 489 1.43 33.19 -12.54
CA LYS A 489 2.27 31.99 -12.64
C LYS A 489 1.44 30.80 -13.12
N ALA A 490 0.26 30.53 -12.53
CA ALA A 490 -0.64 29.46 -12.97
C ALA A 490 -1.03 29.58 -14.45
N TYR A 491 -1.37 30.79 -14.91
CA TYR A 491 -1.63 31.06 -16.33
C TYR A 491 -0.43 30.73 -17.22
N LYS A 492 0.77 31.21 -16.85
CA LYS A 492 2.01 30.92 -17.60
C LYS A 492 2.31 29.43 -17.69
N LEU A 493 2.07 28.66 -16.63
CA LEU A 493 2.25 27.22 -16.64
C LEU A 493 1.30 26.52 -17.62
N LEU A 494 0.03 26.90 -17.63
CA LEU A 494 -0.96 26.35 -18.57
C LEU A 494 -0.61 26.66 -20.03
N VAL A 495 -0.19 27.90 -20.30
CA VAL A 495 0.26 28.31 -21.64
C VAL A 495 1.52 27.56 -22.06
N GLY A 496 2.55 27.53 -21.20
CA GLY A 496 3.81 26.84 -21.49
C GLY A 496 3.62 25.34 -21.74
N HIS A 497 2.73 24.69 -20.98
CA HIS A 497 2.39 23.28 -21.22
C HIS A 497 1.68 23.07 -22.56
N LEU A 498 0.76 23.97 -22.93
CA LEU A 498 0.08 23.92 -24.21
C LEU A 498 1.06 24.12 -25.39
N GLU A 499 1.98 25.08 -25.28
CA GLU A 499 3.06 25.30 -26.25
C GLU A 499 3.94 24.05 -26.40
N ALA A 500 4.36 23.45 -25.28
CA ALA A 500 5.19 22.24 -25.30
C ALA A 500 4.47 21.04 -25.95
N HIS A 501 3.15 20.91 -25.73
CA HIS A 501 2.33 19.89 -26.37
C HIS A 501 2.32 20.04 -27.91
N TYR A 502 2.35 21.27 -28.44
CA TYR A 502 2.41 21.50 -29.88
C TYR A 502 3.83 21.38 -30.46
N LEU A 503 4.86 21.65 -29.65
CA LEU A 503 6.26 21.42 -30.05
C LEU A 503 6.60 19.93 -30.14
N LYS A 504 5.99 19.09 -29.29
CA LYS A 504 6.20 17.63 -29.24
C LYS A 504 4.88 16.85 -29.38
N PRO A 505 4.24 16.83 -30.57
CA PRO A 505 2.93 16.22 -30.74
C PRO A 505 2.93 14.69 -30.52
N ALA A 506 4.06 14.02 -30.74
CA ALA A 506 4.18 12.57 -30.63
C ALA A 506 3.91 12.02 -29.21
N VAL A 507 4.21 12.81 -28.16
CA VAL A 507 4.06 12.36 -26.76
C VAL A 507 2.58 12.22 -26.38
N PHE A 508 1.73 13.14 -26.82
CA PHE A 508 0.32 13.23 -26.42
C PHE A 508 -0.66 13.02 -27.59
N GLU A 509 -0.25 12.32 -28.64
CA GLU A 509 -1.06 12.12 -29.85
C GLU A 509 -2.44 11.52 -29.53
N LEU A 510 -2.48 10.56 -28.59
CA LEU A 510 -3.68 9.83 -28.19
C LEU A 510 -4.45 10.48 -27.02
N VAL A 511 -3.89 11.51 -26.37
CA VAL A 511 -4.49 12.15 -25.19
C VAL A 511 -4.85 13.59 -25.52
N SER A 512 -6.15 13.88 -25.58
CA SER A 512 -6.67 15.23 -25.90
C SER A 512 -7.32 15.94 -24.72
N SER A 513 -7.61 15.24 -23.63
CA SER A 513 -8.37 15.77 -22.50
C SER A 513 -7.67 16.93 -21.78
N THR A 514 -6.34 16.87 -21.60
CA THR A 514 -5.57 17.97 -21.00
C THR A 514 -5.66 19.26 -21.83
N ARG A 515 -5.43 19.16 -23.15
CA ARG A 515 -5.59 20.30 -24.08
C ARG A 515 -7.00 20.86 -24.08
N TYR A 516 -8.00 19.97 -24.15
CA TYR A 516 -9.41 20.36 -24.13
C TYR A 516 -9.73 21.21 -22.89
N LEU A 517 -9.32 20.77 -21.69
CA LEU A 517 -9.57 21.50 -20.45
C LEU A 517 -8.90 22.88 -20.44
N ILE A 518 -7.67 22.98 -20.95
CA ILE A 518 -6.93 24.26 -21.03
C ILE A 518 -7.63 25.21 -22.01
N PHE A 519 -7.99 24.74 -23.21
CA PHE A 519 -8.70 25.55 -24.18
C PHE A 519 -10.08 25.97 -23.69
N GLU A 520 -10.83 25.06 -23.06
CA GLU A 520 -12.11 25.37 -22.45
C GLU A 520 -11.98 26.49 -21.41
N CYS A 521 -10.95 26.43 -20.56
CA CYS A 521 -10.65 27.50 -19.62
C CYS A 521 -10.36 28.83 -20.33
N PHE A 522 -9.45 28.85 -21.31
CA PHE A 522 -9.06 30.09 -21.99
C PHE A 522 -10.19 30.70 -22.84
N LEU A 523 -10.99 29.87 -23.51
CA LEU A 523 -12.13 30.33 -24.31
C LEU A 523 -13.26 30.91 -23.45
N ARG A 524 -13.28 30.62 -22.14
CA ARG A 524 -14.22 31.22 -21.19
C ARG A 524 -13.75 32.58 -20.67
N LEU A 525 -12.49 32.97 -20.86
CA LEU A 525 -12.00 34.28 -20.43
C LEU A 525 -12.71 35.40 -21.21
N ARG A 526 -12.98 36.50 -20.52
CA ARG A 526 -13.61 37.70 -21.08
C ARG A 526 -12.83 38.93 -20.61
N ALA A 527 -12.87 40.01 -21.38
CA ALA A 527 -12.35 41.31 -20.97
C ALA A 527 -13.50 42.32 -20.94
N ASN A 528 -13.51 43.20 -19.94
CA ASN A 528 -14.46 44.32 -19.92
C ASN A 528 -13.89 45.53 -20.69
N SER A 529 -14.68 46.60 -20.80
CA SER A 529 -14.28 47.86 -21.45
C SER A 529 -13.09 48.57 -20.79
N LEU A 530 -12.73 48.18 -19.57
CA LEU A 530 -11.57 48.69 -18.82
C LEU A 530 -10.38 47.73 -18.88
N TYR A 531 -10.40 46.75 -19.79
CA TYR A 531 -9.38 45.72 -19.96
C TYR A 531 -9.21 44.76 -18.77
N GLY A 532 -10.12 44.79 -17.79
CA GLY A 532 -10.13 43.84 -16.69
C GLY A 532 -10.41 42.43 -17.18
N LEU A 533 -9.55 41.49 -16.80
CA LEU A 533 -9.71 40.07 -17.14
C LEU A 533 -10.79 39.47 -16.25
N GLY A 534 -11.76 38.79 -16.84
CA GLY A 534 -12.87 38.17 -16.16
C GLY A 534 -13.09 36.71 -16.53
N TYR A 535 -13.71 35.99 -15.61
CA TYR A 535 -14.06 34.58 -15.76
C TYR A 535 -15.51 34.35 -15.33
N PRO A 536 -16.28 33.53 -16.07
CA PRO A 536 -17.66 33.21 -15.70
C PRO A 536 -17.70 32.40 -14.41
N ASP A 537 -18.53 32.85 -13.48
CA ASP A 537 -18.81 32.12 -12.25
C ASP A 537 -19.54 30.80 -12.58
N SER A 538 -19.12 29.72 -11.93
CA SER A 538 -19.63 28.37 -12.20
C SER A 538 -21.10 28.20 -11.82
N VAL A 539 -21.58 28.98 -10.84
CA VAL A 539 -22.97 28.88 -10.33
C VAL A 539 -23.91 29.82 -11.06
N THR A 540 -23.49 31.05 -11.32
CA THR A 540 -24.37 32.11 -11.85
C THR A 540 -24.23 32.32 -13.35
N GLY A 541 -23.15 31.83 -13.97
CA GLY A 541 -22.81 32.10 -15.37
C GLY A 541 -22.44 33.56 -15.65
N GLN A 542 -22.51 34.44 -14.64
CA GLN A 542 -22.13 35.84 -14.76
C GLN A 542 -20.61 35.97 -14.70
N VAL A 543 -20.07 36.81 -15.58
CA VAL A 543 -18.63 37.07 -15.64
C VAL A 543 -18.24 37.99 -14.50
N ARG A 544 -17.38 37.48 -13.61
CA ARG A 544 -16.71 38.29 -12.58
C ARG A 544 -15.41 38.81 -13.16
N PHE A 545 -15.16 40.11 -13.06
CA PHE A 545 -13.94 40.75 -13.55
C PHE A 545 -12.96 41.01 -12.41
N SER A 546 -11.70 40.67 -12.62
CA SER A 546 -10.62 40.93 -11.67
C SER A 546 -10.33 42.43 -11.58
N PRO A 547 -10.24 43.00 -10.36
CA PRO A 547 -9.79 44.37 -10.17
C PRO A 547 -8.27 44.52 -10.28
N TYR A 548 -7.51 43.40 -10.29
CA TYR A 548 -6.05 43.40 -10.17
C TYR A 548 -5.33 43.01 -11.45
N LEU A 549 -5.99 42.27 -12.35
CA LEU A 549 -5.40 41.77 -13.59
C LEU A 549 -6.06 42.44 -14.80
N LEU A 550 -5.24 43.18 -15.53
CA LEU A 550 -5.61 43.87 -16.76
C LEU A 550 -4.93 43.18 -17.94
N VAL A 551 -5.63 43.12 -19.07
CA VAL A 551 -5.05 42.75 -20.36
C VAL A 551 -4.19 43.92 -20.82
N ASP A 552 -2.89 43.70 -20.94
CA ASP A 552 -2.00 44.71 -21.50
C ASP A 552 -2.27 44.85 -23.00
N HIS A 553 -2.81 46.01 -23.38
CA HIS A 553 -2.94 46.44 -24.78
C HIS A 553 -2.11 47.71 -24.98
N LYS A 554 -0.84 47.76 -24.57
CA LYS A 554 -0.03 48.94 -24.91
C LYS A 554 0.26 48.99 -26.40
N GLU A 555 -0.71 49.50 -27.16
CA GLU A 555 -0.65 50.19 -28.46
C GLU A 555 0.41 49.65 -29.44
N ASP A 556 0.71 48.34 -29.40
CA ASP A 556 1.84 47.77 -30.13
C ASP A 556 1.43 47.54 -31.58
N TRP A 557 2.06 48.30 -32.47
CA TRP A 557 1.84 48.18 -33.90
C TRP A 557 2.13 46.78 -34.44
N LYS A 558 3.08 46.02 -33.88
CA LYS A 558 3.40 44.66 -34.35
C LYS A 558 2.23 43.70 -34.12
N VAL A 559 1.57 43.81 -32.98
CA VAL A 559 0.40 42.99 -32.65
C VAL A 559 -0.79 43.42 -33.51
N LEU A 560 -1.05 44.73 -33.60
CA LEU A 560 -2.16 45.25 -34.38
C LEU A 560 -2.00 44.96 -35.88
N SER A 561 -0.81 45.09 -36.43
CA SER A 561 -0.53 44.81 -37.84
C SER A 561 -0.71 43.33 -38.18
N LEU A 562 -0.29 42.42 -37.30
CA LEU A 562 -0.55 40.98 -37.47
C LEU A 562 -2.05 40.69 -37.48
N ILE A 563 -2.79 41.25 -36.50
CA ILE A 563 -4.24 41.06 -36.42
C ILE A 563 -4.93 41.60 -37.68
N LEU A 564 -4.61 42.83 -38.11
CA LEU A 564 -5.23 43.44 -39.29
C LEU A 564 -4.92 42.67 -40.59
N GLN A 565 -3.79 41.96 -40.66
CA GLN A 565 -3.44 41.13 -41.83
C GLN A 565 -4.19 39.78 -41.84
N GLU A 566 -4.37 39.16 -40.67
CA GLU A 566 -4.96 37.82 -40.56
C GLU A 566 -6.49 37.83 -40.48
N VAL A 567 -7.10 38.88 -39.90
CA VAL A 567 -8.56 38.98 -39.76
C VAL A 567 -9.29 38.78 -41.10
N PRO A 568 -8.88 39.37 -42.25
CA PRO A 568 -9.50 39.08 -43.54
C PRO A 568 -9.49 37.60 -43.94
N GLN A 569 -8.48 36.82 -43.53
CA GLN A 569 -8.43 35.37 -43.80
C GLN A 569 -9.41 34.62 -42.90
N VAL A 570 -9.45 34.97 -41.61
CA VAL A 570 -10.42 34.41 -40.66
C VAL A 570 -11.85 34.71 -41.11
N MET A 571 -12.09 35.94 -41.59
CA MET A 571 -13.39 36.39 -42.10
C MET A 571 -13.87 35.64 -43.35
N LYS A 572 -13.05 34.85 -44.03
CA LYS A 572 -13.54 33.95 -45.09
C LYS A 572 -14.33 32.77 -44.52
N ASN A 573 -14.04 32.35 -43.28
CA ASN A 573 -14.68 31.21 -42.63
C ASN A 573 -15.99 31.62 -41.95
N LYS A 574 -17.00 31.97 -42.75
CA LYS A 574 -18.31 32.46 -42.25
C LYS A 574 -18.96 31.55 -41.21
N ALA A 575 -18.84 30.23 -41.34
CA ALA A 575 -19.42 29.28 -40.39
C ALA A 575 -18.85 29.42 -38.97
N LEU A 576 -17.57 29.78 -38.83
CA LEU A 576 -16.91 29.95 -37.54
C LEU A 576 -17.39 31.25 -36.86
N ILE A 577 -17.48 32.33 -37.63
CA ILE A 577 -17.87 33.66 -37.12
C ILE A 577 -19.37 33.75 -36.84
N LEU A 578 -20.21 33.12 -37.66
CA LEU A 578 -21.67 33.13 -37.52
C LEU A 578 -22.22 32.04 -36.59
N SER A 579 -21.33 31.25 -35.97
CA SER A 579 -21.73 30.22 -35.00
C SER A 579 -22.38 30.80 -33.74
N HIS A 580 -22.13 32.08 -33.45
CA HIS A 580 -22.73 32.80 -32.34
C HIS A 580 -23.72 33.87 -32.84
N HIS A 581 -24.90 33.94 -32.22
CA HIS A 581 -25.92 34.95 -32.53
C HIS A 581 -25.71 36.18 -31.64
N GLY A 582 -24.92 37.15 -32.09
CA GLY A 582 -24.66 38.40 -31.37
C GLY A 582 -24.26 39.56 -32.28
N ASN A 583 -24.18 40.78 -31.73
CA ASN A 583 -23.88 42.02 -32.47
C ASN A 583 -22.37 42.26 -32.62
N GLU A 584 -21.55 41.22 -32.57
CA GLU A 584 -20.09 41.31 -32.56
C GLU A 584 -19.55 41.85 -33.89
N ILE A 585 -20.23 41.54 -35.00
CA ILE A 585 -19.89 42.04 -36.33
C ILE A 585 -20.14 43.56 -36.42
N ASP A 586 -21.23 44.06 -35.83
CA ASP A 586 -21.50 45.51 -35.75
C ASP A 586 -20.46 46.23 -34.88
N LEU A 587 -20.07 45.63 -33.75
CA LEU A 587 -19.03 46.18 -32.88
C LEU A 587 -17.67 46.25 -33.59
N LEU A 588 -17.30 45.18 -34.31
CA LEU A 588 -16.09 45.14 -35.12
C LEU A 588 -16.13 46.19 -36.24
N ALA A 589 -17.25 46.30 -36.94
CA ALA A 589 -17.44 47.31 -37.98
C ALA A 589 -17.35 48.72 -37.40
N SER A 590 -17.95 48.98 -36.24
CA SER A 590 -17.88 50.28 -35.57
C SER A 590 -16.46 50.64 -35.14
N ALA A 591 -15.71 49.68 -34.57
CA ALA A 591 -14.33 49.88 -34.16
C ALA A 591 -13.42 50.18 -35.38
N LEU A 592 -13.51 49.38 -36.44
CA LEU A 592 -12.71 49.57 -37.66
C LEU A 592 -13.08 50.88 -38.39
N CYS A 593 -14.36 51.25 -38.45
CA CYS A 593 -14.78 52.52 -39.02
C CYS A 593 -14.27 53.72 -38.20
N ALA A 594 -14.22 53.60 -36.87
CA ALA A 594 -13.65 54.61 -35.98
C ALA A 594 -12.13 54.75 -36.21
N MET A 595 -11.40 53.66 -36.40
CA MET A 595 -9.96 53.69 -36.70
C MET A 595 -9.62 54.50 -37.97
N VAL A 596 -10.53 54.57 -38.95
CA VAL A 596 -10.35 55.36 -40.17
C VAL A 596 -10.85 56.80 -39.99
N SER A 597 -12.07 56.95 -39.47
CA SER A 597 -12.83 58.21 -39.53
C SER A 597 -12.59 59.14 -38.34
N ASP A 598 -12.31 58.56 -37.17
CA ASP A 598 -12.16 59.33 -35.94
C ASP A 598 -10.74 59.90 -35.84
N LYS A 599 -10.65 61.22 -35.67
CA LYS A 599 -9.38 61.93 -35.48
C LYS A 599 -8.99 62.03 -34.01
N SER A 600 -9.94 61.81 -33.08
CA SER A 600 -9.71 61.88 -31.64
C SER A 600 -8.87 60.71 -31.11
N LEU A 601 -8.84 59.59 -31.84
CA LEU A 601 -8.08 58.39 -31.48
C LEU A 601 -6.56 58.55 -31.59
N GLY A 602 -6.05 59.65 -32.16
CA GLY A 602 -4.61 59.89 -32.26
C GLY A 602 -3.83 58.88 -33.11
N LEU A 603 -4.49 58.00 -33.86
CA LEU A 603 -3.84 56.97 -34.67
C LEU A 603 -3.24 57.56 -35.96
N PRO A 604 -2.00 57.17 -36.33
CA PRO A 604 -1.15 56.14 -35.74
C PRO A 604 -0.14 56.65 -34.68
N GLU A 605 -0.20 57.92 -34.27
CA GLU A 605 0.78 58.58 -33.38
C GLU A 605 0.74 58.05 -31.94
N SER A 606 -0.39 57.49 -31.50
CA SER A 606 -0.48 56.80 -30.20
C SER A 606 0.15 55.40 -30.20
N LEU A 607 0.51 54.84 -31.37
CA LEU A 607 1.04 53.47 -31.45
C LEU A 607 2.53 53.40 -31.08
N GLN A 608 2.89 52.37 -30.32
CA GLN A 608 4.26 52.02 -29.96
C GLN A 608 4.83 50.99 -30.95
N ASN A 609 6.15 50.92 -31.10
CA ASN A 609 6.86 50.00 -32.02
C ASN A 609 6.49 50.16 -33.51
N THR A 610 6.08 51.35 -33.94
CA THR A 610 5.80 51.65 -35.36
C THR A 610 7.07 51.76 -36.20
N PRO A 611 7.00 51.51 -37.52
CA PRO A 611 8.09 51.81 -38.45
C PRO A 611 8.51 53.29 -38.40
N PRO A 612 9.77 53.63 -38.71
CA PRO A 612 10.20 55.02 -38.80
C PRO A 612 9.41 55.75 -39.89
N LYS A 613 8.83 56.91 -39.57
CA LYS A 613 7.97 57.74 -40.44
C LYS A 613 6.63 57.09 -40.83
N PHE A 614 6.03 56.30 -39.94
CA PHE A 614 4.73 55.69 -40.20
C PHE A 614 3.60 56.72 -40.33
N THR A 615 3.02 56.83 -41.51
CA THR A 615 1.99 57.83 -41.83
C THR A 615 0.58 57.28 -41.68
N ARG A 616 -0.41 58.15 -41.47
CA ARG A 616 -1.83 57.77 -41.45
C ARG A 616 -2.28 57.07 -42.74
N SER A 617 -1.73 57.46 -43.89
CA SER A 617 -1.99 56.77 -45.16
C SER A 617 -1.49 55.33 -45.18
N GLU A 618 -0.32 55.06 -44.58
CA GLU A 618 0.22 53.70 -44.48
C GLU A 618 -0.60 52.86 -43.50
N PHE A 619 -1.01 53.43 -42.36
CA PHE A 619 -1.92 52.79 -41.42
C PHE A 619 -3.23 52.35 -42.09
N HIS A 620 -3.84 53.22 -42.90
CA HIS A 620 -5.05 52.88 -43.63
C HIS A 620 -4.88 51.71 -44.62
N THR A 621 -3.67 51.42 -45.11
CA THR A 621 -3.45 50.26 -45.99
C THR A 621 -3.65 48.91 -45.29
N PHE A 622 -3.59 48.87 -43.96
CA PHE A 622 -3.84 47.66 -43.18
C PHE A 622 -5.31 47.54 -42.75
N VAL A 623 -5.98 48.67 -42.50
CA VAL A 623 -7.38 48.69 -42.02
C VAL A 623 -8.39 48.54 -43.15
N LEU A 624 -8.18 49.20 -44.30
CA LEU A 624 -9.12 49.19 -45.43
C LEU A 624 -9.39 47.79 -46.02
N PRO A 625 -8.41 46.86 -46.12
CA PRO A 625 -8.67 45.48 -46.54
C PRO A 625 -9.63 44.74 -45.59
N VAL A 626 -9.56 45.00 -44.29
CA VAL A 626 -10.45 44.38 -43.29
C VAL A 626 -11.88 44.92 -43.43
N LEU A 627 -12.02 46.24 -43.64
CA LEU A 627 -13.31 46.86 -43.96
C LEU A 627 -13.88 46.30 -45.27
N ALA A 628 -13.04 46.06 -46.28
CA ALA A 628 -13.50 45.42 -47.52
C ALA A 628 -14.04 44.00 -47.29
N SER A 629 -13.44 43.19 -46.42
CA SER A 629 -13.98 41.86 -46.08
C SER A 629 -15.32 41.91 -45.34
N LEU A 630 -15.59 42.97 -44.58
CA LEU A 630 -16.88 43.16 -43.90
C LEU A 630 -18.05 43.35 -44.87
N ALA A 631 -17.81 43.80 -46.11
CA ALA A 631 -18.86 43.89 -47.12
C ALA A 631 -19.55 42.54 -47.37
N SER A 632 -18.82 41.42 -47.21
CA SER A 632 -19.38 40.07 -47.34
C SER A 632 -20.32 39.65 -46.21
N TYR A 633 -20.39 40.43 -45.12
CA TYR A 633 -21.25 40.24 -43.96
C TYR A 633 -22.44 41.22 -43.93
N HIS A 634 -22.78 41.83 -45.08
CA HIS A 634 -23.83 42.84 -45.22
C HIS A 634 -25.16 42.48 -44.54
N GLY A 635 -25.60 41.23 -44.60
CA GLY A 635 -26.85 40.77 -43.98
C GLY A 635 -26.88 40.78 -42.45
N TYR A 636 -25.71 40.94 -41.81
CA TYR A 636 -25.55 40.99 -40.36
C TYR A 636 -25.15 42.39 -39.86
N LEU A 637 -25.10 43.37 -40.75
CA LEU A 637 -24.80 44.77 -40.40
C LEU A 637 -26.07 45.59 -40.40
N ASP A 638 -26.30 46.35 -39.33
CA ASP A 638 -27.43 47.28 -39.26
C ASP A 638 -27.31 48.40 -40.32
N PRO A 639 -28.43 48.99 -40.79
CA PRO A 639 -28.41 50.03 -41.82
C PRO A 639 -27.52 51.24 -41.49
N GLY A 640 -27.36 51.56 -40.20
CA GLY A 640 -26.45 52.60 -39.73
C GLY A 640 -24.97 52.23 -39.91
N HIS A 641 -24.59 50.99 -39.64
CA HIS A 641 -23.24 50.48 -39.84
C HIS A 641 -22.90 50.28 -41.32
N GLN A 642 -23.87 49.83 -42.13
CA GLN A 642 -23.73 49.76 -43.59
C GLN A 642 -23.37 51.12 -44.19
N GLN A 643 -24.05 52.20 -43.80
CA GLN A 643 -23.73 53.55 -44.28
C GLN A 643 -22.34 54.03 -43.83
N ARG A 644 -21.93 53.75 -42.58
CA ARG A 644 -20.58 54.09 -42.09
C ARG A 644 -19.51 53.33 -42.86
N LEU A 645 -19.71 52.04 -43.09
CA LEU A 645 -18.80 51.20 -43.86
C LEU A 645 -18.61 51.74 -45.29
N ILE A 646 -19.70 52.08 -45.99
CA ILE A 646 -19.64 52.67 -47.33
C ILE A 646 -18.85 53.99 -47.31
N LYS A 647 -19.09 54.87 -46.34
CA LYS A 647 -18.32 56.13 -46.19
C LYS A 647 -16.83 55.91 -45.92
N CYS A 648 -16.47 54.91 -45.14
CA CYS A 648 -15.06 54.57 -44.90
C CYS A 648 -14.38 54.00 -46.16
N LEU A 649 -15.08 53.16 -46.92
CA LEU A 649 -14.59 52.62 -48.20
C LEU A 649 -14.46 53.71 -49.27
N GLU A 650 -15.40 54.64 -49.30
CA GLU A 650 -15.36 55.84 -50.15
C GLU A 650 -14.13 56.71 -49.82
N PHE A 651 -13.85 56.96 -48.54
CA PHE A 651 -12.63 57.66 -48.12
C PHE A 651 -11.35 56.91 -48.59
N GLY A 652 -11.40 55.58 -48.63
CA GLY A 652 -10.33 54.72 -49.13
C GLY A 652 -10.00 54.89 -50.63
N LEU A 653 -10.86 55.53 -51.42
CA LEU A 653 -10.62 55.80 -52.85
C LEU A 653 -9.43 56.71 -53.12
N VAL A 654 -9.09 57.59 -52.17
CA VAL A 654 -7.93 58.49 -52.24
C VAL A 654 -6.64 57.81 -51.73
N SER A 655 -6.75 56.61 -51.16
CA SER A 655 -5.64 55.83 -50.61
C SER A 655 -4.98 54.90 -51.64
N ARG A 656 -3.82 54.33 -51.27
CA ARG A 656 -3.10 53.31 -52.08
C ARG A 656 -3.89 52.00 -52.26
N CYS A 657 -4.96 51.80 -51.49
CA CYS A 657 -5.85 50.63 -51.56
C CYS A 657 -7.13 50.88 -52.39
N SER A 658 -7.15 51.90 -53.24
CA SER A 658 -8.31 52.29 -54.04
C SER A 658 -8.93 51.13 -54.83
N ARG A 659 -8.13 50.25 -55.43
CA ARG A 659 -8.60 49.04 -56.13
C ARG A 659 -9.50 48.15 -55.27
N GLN A 660 -9.06 47.83 -54.05
CA GLN A 660 -9.83 46.97 -53.15
C GLN A 660 -11.10 47.67 -52.64
N CYS A 661 -11.03 48.97 -52.42
CA CYS A 661 -12.17 49.77 -52.01
C CYS A 661 -13.23 49.85 -53.13
N VAL A 662 -12.82 50.02 -54.39
CA VAL A 662 -13.74 49.99 -55.55
C VAL A 662 -14.44 48.63 -55.66
N MET A 663 -13.70 47.53 -55.57
CA MET A 663 -14.30 46.18 -55.60
C MET A 663 -15.27 45.95 -54.43
N ALA A 664 -14.93 46.41 -53.22
CA ALA A 664 -15.82 46.32 -52.07
C ALA A 664 -17.06 47.22 -52.22
N LEU A 665 -16.92 48.41 -52.81
CA LEU A 665 -18.03 49.30 -53.14
C LEU A 665 -18.95 48.67 -54.21
N THR A 666 -18.42 47.92 -55.18
CA THR A 666 -19.23 47.13 -56.12
C THR A 666 -20.09 46.12 -55.37
N ILE A 667 -19.50 45.36 -54.42
CA ILE A 667 -20.26 44.41 -53.58
C ILE A 667 -21.32 45.16 -52.75
N CYS A 668 -20.98 46.31 -52.16
CA CYS A 668 -21.93 47.13 -51.42
C CYS A 668 -23.06 47.67 -52.32
N ALA A 669 -22.79 48.01 -53.57
CA ALA A 669 -23.82 48.45 -54.52
C ALA A 669 -24.80 47.33 -54.88
N LEU A 670 -24.31 46.09 -54.98
CA LEU A 670 -25.13 44.92 -55.27
C LEU A 670 -25.96 44.47 -54.06
N GLU A 671 -25.34 44.42 -52.88
CA GLU A 671 -25.89 43.77 -51.69
C GLU A 671 -26.48 44.73 -50.64
N MET A 672 -26.11 46.02 -50.66
CA MET A 672 -26.57 47.05 -49.71
C MET A 672 -27.31 48.20 -50.44
N LYS A 673 -28.29 47.86 -51.27
CA LYS A 673 -28.96 48.79 -52.21
C LYS A 673 -29.52 50.04 -51.54
N ASP A 674 -30.21 49.89 -50.40
CA ASP A 674 -30.88 51.01 -49.71
C ASP A 674 -29.89 52.00 -49.08
N ALA A 675 -28.77 51.49 -48.56
CA ALA A 675 -27.69 52.31 -48.01
C ALA A 675 -26.87 52.97 -49.12
N MET A 676 -26.54 52.22 -50.18
CA MET A 676 -25.78 52.72 -51.32
C MET A 676 -26.55 53.79 -52.09
N TYR A 677 -27.87 53.66 -52.30
CA TYR A 677 -28.67 54.65 -53.03
C TYR A 677 -28.51 56.07 -52.49
N LYS A 678 -28.39 56.21 -51.15
CA LYS A 678 -28.22 57.51 -50.49
C LYS A 678 -26.82 58.10 -50.65
N LEU A 679 -25.80 57.26 -50.84
CA LEU A 679 -24.38 57.66 -50.90
C LEU A 679 -23.79 57.61 -52.32
N LEU A 680 -24.51 57.00 -53.27
CA LEU A 680 -24.07 56.81 -54.65
C LEU A 680 -23.62 58.11 -55.35
N PRO A 681 -24.30 59.26 -55.20
CA PRO A 681 -23.84 60.50 -55.82
C PRO A 681 -22.46 60.94 -55.32
N GLU A 682 -22.20 60.78 -54.02
CA GLU A 682 -20.93 61.15 -53.38
C GLU A 682 -19.81 60.19 -53.81
N VAL A 683 -20.11 58.89 -53.82
CA VAL A 683 -19.20 57.83 -54.29
C VAL A 683 -18.80 58.08 -55.75
N LEU A 684 -19.76 58.35 -56.65
CA LEU A 684 -19.47 58.65 -58.06
C LEU A 684 -18.62 59.91 -58.25
N LEU A 685 -18.90 60.96 -57.45
CA LEU A 685 -18.10 62.19 -57.45
C LEU A 685 -16.66 61.94 -56.97
N ASN A 686 -16.46 61.04 -56.00
CA ASN A 686 -15.12 60.72 -55.51
C ASN A 686 -14.38 59.76 -56.44
N LEU A 687 -15.08 58.85 -57.14
CA LEU A 687 -14.52 58.04 -58.21
C LEU A 687 -14.03 58.90 -59.39
N SER A 688 -14.75 59.98 -59.75
CA SER A 688 -14.33 60.88 -60.84
C SER A 688 -13.04 61.66 -60.54
N LYS A 689 -12.61 61.73 -59.28
CA LYS A 689 -11.38 62.40 -58.85
C LYS A 689 -10.15 61.50 -58.93
N ILE A 690 -10.32 60.19 -59.15
CA ILE A 690 -9.21 59.24 -59.24
C ILE A 690 -8.50 59.42 -60.59
N SER A 691 -7.17 59.49 -60.56
CA SER A 691 -6.38 59.56 -61.79
C SER A 691 -6.54 58.28 -62.61
N ALA A 692 -6.81 58.43 -63.91
CA ALA A 692 -6.97 57.32 -64.84
C ALA A 692 -5.64 56.58 -65.02
N THR A 693 -5.43 55.53 -64.22
CA THR A 693 -4.28 54.63 -64.30
C THR A 693 -4.72 53.26 -64.76
N VAL A 694 -3.85 52.54 -65.48
CA VAL A 694 -4.14 51.20 -66.03
C VAL A 694 -4.56 50.21 -64.94
N HIS A 695 -4.00 50.34 -63.73
CA HIS A 695 -4.30 49.46 -62.59
C HIS A 695 -5.69 49.65 -61.96
N ILE A 696 -6.33 50.81 -62.15
CA ILE A 696 -7.66 51.13 -61.59
C ILE A 696 -8.76 51.06 -62.66
N ALA A 697 -8.39 51.14 -63.95
CA ALA A 697 -9.33 51.16 -65.06
C ALA A 697 -10.32 49.99 -65.06
N ILE A 698 -9.85 48.75 -64.83
CA ILE A 698 -10.72 47.55 -64.84
C ILE A 698 -11.72 47.57 -63.67
N PRO A 699 -11.30 47.70 -62.38
CA PRO A 699 -12.25 47.79 -61.27
C PRO A 699 -13.26 48.93 -61.41
N LEU A 700 -12.84 50.08 -61.95
CA LEU A 700 -13.72 51.22 -62.15
C LEU A 700 -14.78 50.94 -63.22
N LEU A 701 -14.39 50.30 -64.33
CA LEU A 701 -15.33 49.89 -65.38
C LEU A 701 -16.29 48.82 -64.88
N GLU A 702 -15.82 47.86 -64.08
CA GLU A 702 -16.67 46.83 -63.44
C GLU A 702 -17.64 47.42 -62.42
N PHE A 703 -17.28 48.51 -61.75
CA PHE A 703 -18.21 49.21 -60.85
C PHE A 703 -19.28 50.01 -61.61
N LEU A 704 -18.93 50.58 -62.77
CA LEU A 704 -19.84 51.37 -63.59
C LEU A 704 -20.77 50.53 -64.48
N SER A 705 -20.36 49.30 -64.83
CA SER A 705 -21.17 48.32 -65.56
C SER A 705 -22.26 47.74 -64.67
#